data_AF-A0A7Y3DU77-F1
#
_entry.id   AF-A0A7Y3DU77-F1
#
_cell.length_a   1.000
_cell.length_b   1.000
_cell.length_c   1.000
_cell.angle_alpha   90.00
_cell.angle_beta   90.00
_cell.angle_gamma   90.00
#
_symmetry.space_group_name_H-M   'P 1'
#
loop_
_entity.id
_entity.type
_entity.pdbx_description
1 polymer ?
#
loop_
_entity_poly.entity_id
_entity_poly.type
_entity_poly.pdbx_seq_one_letter_code
_entity_poly.pdbx_strand_id
1 'polypeptide(L)'
;ALHRPMRYERYEAGTILEYEITGVSEANQATIQLEVEKFVGGGFAGQVYRVTIRNIETRGEQISSLCVGGVYAMKILIPPSGFSRIFRNALYWVGFQGPFQLQVNPAAARSGALWQKFIRRGAQTVFGQETAVVDIYATFVDEKLGSCGELSEWVEGRTWRLEVDDQLDALKRWSNGKKVDPKILGSPEFRAKKEFMHQFVELLHQMGAYEFARQYEWSTWKSQPNCLKRNNTENSPSEGLTAVDFRAGLALLPFLPMSPGDFKLIITGLCRGSLVQFDRGDIAKLKQFIATHKDTFSGMDAMLTELEATEQIYRNSVPDITHNRLRLFYSPKLWSTMLKNAVTGWKVRNLISDRCQENLHKNYSLTLLFFMLGLLPFMGRFLRRLWGQPFWRSHYRNMFGSFEYLRRAIQAKFIEKLISWHRSGRIDDQKALSAANQPWRYSYHWPLALLPAGLHKILTDWPYALERLDYILLRPVRLYFNNELREQWLRDMVAEGRQKHLLSDQDAGVIISQIKEPFIQKYLKSLAVHVCTLPVTQVVSVLVAIIYVATHPEIPRTQAYAIGLGIIALFQVVPISPGSLVRGLYVLYLVIREKNFKDYNIAVFLGFFKYIGYLAFPIQMTYRYPALARFMAGHWATEAVHIVPVFGERGALLEHKIFSLFYNWPLTIRRRMQRRTEIRSAMKPRYWHIALCASGGILAFFIADLFYLNKFGYLPDLKAIWLLAVMVPWLCGTAVTLGAGGAALWQRIVGAALCGVAVGVFSTVISGLYGAGDPIGLSAVAINSVWRAFVFTLLAILGVLLIEIKMPEPKTG
;
A
#
# COMPACT_ATOMS: atom_id res chain seq x y z
N ALA A 1 0.22 -5.40 -45.36
CA ALA A 1 -0.11 -4.69 -44.10
C ALA A 1 -1.51 -5.08 -43.64
N LEU A 2 -1.82 -4.96 -42.34
CA LEU A 2 -3.20 -5.15 -41.85
C LEU A 2 -4.02 -3.88 -42.04
N HIS A 3 -5.33 -4.03 -42.27
CA HIS A 3 -6.23 -2.87 -42.36
C HIS A 3 -6.44 -2.17 -41.02
N ARG A 4 -6.37 -2.91 -39.90
CA ARG A 4 -6.53 -2.33 -38.56
C ARG A 4 -5.20 -1.74 -38.06
N PRO A 5 -5.23 -0.65 -37.28
CA PRO A 5 -4.04 -0.14 -36.62
C PRO A 5 -3.52 -1.11 -35.57
N MET A 6 -2.22 -0.99 -35.27
CA MET A 6 -1.58 -1.68 -34.15
C MET A 6 -2.19 -1.20 -32.84
N ARG A 7 -2.41 -2.12 -31.91
CA ARG A 7 -2.90 -1.78 -30.57
C ARG A 7 -1.74 -1.45 -29.64
N TYR A 8 -1.66 -0.19 -29.21
CA TYR A 8 -0.72 0.26 -28.19
C TYR A 8 -1.30 0.08 -26.78
N GLU A 9 -0.43 -0.28 -25.82
CA GLU A 9 -0.76 -0.27 -24.38
C GLU A 9 -0.19 0.98 -23.70
N ARG A 10 1.02 1.38 -24.12
CA ARG A 10 1.76 2.58 -23.70
C ARG A 10 2.74 3.00 -24.81
N TYR A 11 3.30 4.20 -24.69
CA TYR A 11 4.42 4.68 -25.49
C TYR A 11 5.77 4.32 -24.85
N GLU A 12 6.82 4.19 -25.65
CA GLU A 12 8.18 3.89 -25.19
C GLU A 12 9.08 5.11 -25.31
N ALA A 13 10.22 5.09 -24.61
CA ALA A 13 11.25 6.12 -24.74
C ALA A 13 11.70 6.28 -26.21
N GLY A 14 11.91 7.53 -26.64
CA GLY A 14 12.23 7.91 -28.02
C GLY A 14 11.02 7.99 -28.96
N THR A 15 9.80 7.68 -28.50
CA THR A 15 8.60 7.84 -29.33
C THR A 15 8.32 9.32 -29.55
N ILE A 16 8.25 9.75 -30.82
CA ILE A 16 7.79 11.08 -31.20
C ILE A 16 6.27 11.06 -31.36
N LEU A 17 5.62 12.00 -30.68
CA LEU A 17 4.17 12.17 -30.63
C LEU A 17 3.84 13.57 -31.11
N GLU A 18 2.75 13.70 -31.84
CA GLU A 18 2.26 14.98 -32.35
C GLU A 18 0.81 15.15 -31.88
N TYR A 19 0.51 16.30 -31.30
CA TYR A 19 -0.82 16.60 -30.77
C TYR A 19 -1.21 18.04 -31.08
N GLU A 20 -2.49 18.22 -31.43
CA GLU A 20 -3.16 19.50 -31.27
C GLU A 20 -3.53 19.65 -29.78
N ILE A 21 -3.04 20.73 -29.17
CA ILE A 21 -3.24 21.06 -27.76
C ILE A 21 -4.08 22.33 -27.61
N THR A 22 -4.73 22.47 -26.46
CA THR A 22 -5.40 23.71 -26.05
C THR A 22 -4.84 24.17 -24.71
N GLY A 23 -4.30 25.39 -24.65
CA GLY A 23 -3.76 26.00 -23.43
C GLY A 23 -4.83 26.21 -22.36
N VAL A 24 -4.51 25.98 -21.08
CA VAL A 24 -5.50 26.05 -19.98
C VAL A 24 -5.80 27.47 -19.54
N SER A 25 -4.77 28.30 -19.36
CA SER A 25 -4.95 29.70 -18.93
C SER A 25 -5.59 30.57 -20.02
N GLU A 26 -5.09 30.41 -21.25
CA GLU A 26 -5.55 31.07 -22.45
C GLU A 26 -5.89 29.94 -23.42
N ALA A 27 -7.14 29.85 -23.88
CA ALA A 27 -7.66 28.76 -24.72
C ALA A 27 -7.07 28.72 -26.16
N ASN A 28 -5.82 29.17 -26.30
CA ASN A 28 -5.04 29.20 -27.52
C ASN A 28 -4.73 27.77 -27.97
N GLN A 29 -4.74 27.57 -29.29
CA GLN A 29 -4.46 26.28 -29.91
C GLN A 29 -3.05 26.25 -30.52
N ALA A 30 -2.37 25.12 -30.33
CA ALA A 30 -1.07 24.88 -30.94
C ALA A 30 -0.93 23.41 -31.32
N THR A 31 -0.12 23.13 -32.33
CA THR A 31 0.39 21.78 -32.61
C THR A 31 1.75 21.65 -31.96
N ILE A 32 1.97 20.57 -31.23
CA ILE A 32 3.26 20.29 -30.59
C ILE A 32 3.80 18.94 -31.02
N GLN A 33 5.12 18.86 -31.14
CA GLN A 33 5.84 17.60 -31.24
C GLN A 33 6.56 17.33 -29.93
N LEU A 34 6.29 16.15 -29.35
CA LEU A 34 6.82 15.69 -28.08
C LEU A 34 7.66 14.45 -28.29
N GLU A 35 8.80 14.36 -27.62
CA GLU A 35 9.52 13.11 -27.47
C GLU A 35 9.29 12.53 -26.08
N VAL A 36 8.91 11.25 -26.02
CA VAL A 36 8.82 10.51 -24.76
C VAL A 36 10.22 10.19 -24.26
N GLU A 37 10.62 10.76 -23.14
CA GLU A 37 11.91 10.40 -22.51
C GLU A 37 11.77 9.12 -21.69
N LYS A 38 10.68 9.02 -20.90
CA LYS A 38 10.48 7.89 -20.00
C LYS A 38 9.01 7.73 -19.62
N PHE A 39 8.57 6.46 -19.54
CA PHE A 39 7.34 6.09 -18.86
C PHE A 39 7.57 6.06 -17.34
N VAL A 40 6.86 6.90 -16.59
CA VAL A 40 7.04 7.05 -15.14
C VAL A 40 6.22 6.00 -14.38
N GLY A 41 4.96 5.82 -14.77
CA GLY A 41 4.06 4.90 -14.09
C GLY A 41 2.63 5.00 -14.61
N GLY A 42 1.78 4.07 -14.17
CA GLY A 42 0.37 4.07 -14.54
C GLY A 42 -0.52 3.53 -13.43
N GLY A 43 -1.52 4.33 -13.05
CA GLY A 43 -2.54 3.99 -12.08
C GLY A 43 -3.91 3.79 -12.73
N PHE A 44 -4.97 3.82 -11.92
CA PHE A 44 -6.34 3.77 -12.43
C PHE A 44 -6.75 5.06 -13.18
N ALA A 45 -6.17 6.21 -12.83
CA ALA A 45 -6.48 7.47 -13.51
C ALA A 45 -5.89 7.57 -14.92
N GLY A 46 -4.72 6.98 -15.15
CA GLY A 46 -4.00 7.10 -16.42
C GLY A 46 -2.55 6.68 -16.33
N GLN A 47 -1.80 7.05 -17.37
CA GLN A 47 -0.37 6.80 -17.57
C GLN A 47 0.37 8.12 -17.60
N VAL A 48 1.50 8.21 -16.91
CA VAL A 48 2.33 9.43 -16.83
C VAL A 48 3.67 9.18 -17.51
N TYR A 49 4.09 10.17 -18.30
CA TYR A 49 5.32 10.18 -19.06
C TYR A 49 6.10 11.47 -18.77
N ARG A 50 7.42 11.37 -18.73
CA ARG A 50 8.30 12.52 -18.87
C ARG A 50 8.52 12.76 -20.36
N VAL A 51 8.23 13.95 -20.83
CA VAL A 51 8.32 14.32 -22.25
C VAL A 51 9.09 15.62 -22.43
N THR A 52 9.74 15.75 -23.58
CA THR A 52 10.42 16.98 -23.98
C THR A 52 9.80 17.52 -25.27
N ILE A 53 9.49 18.82 -25.28
CA ILE A 53 8.93 19.48 -26.48
C ILE A 53 10.04 19.66 -27.51
N ARG A 54 9.85 19.14 -28.72
CA ARG A 54 10.76 19.27 -29.85
C ARG A 54 10.38 20.42 -30.79
N ASN A 55 9.08 20.64 -30.99
CA ASN A 55 8.58 21.72 -31.85
C ASN A 55 7.22 22.22 -31.33
N ILE A 56 6.92 23.50 -31.58
CA ILE A 56 5.64 24.15 -31.30
C ILE A 56 5.25 24.98 -32.53
N GLU A 57 4.09 24.69 -33.09
CA GLU A 57 3.46 25.44 -34.18
C GLU A 57 2.17 26.06 -33.64
N THR A 58 2.15 27.39 -33.46
CA THR A 58 0.98 28.08 -32.90
C THR A 58 0.01 28.49 -34.00
N ARG A 59 -1.29 28.28 -33.77
CA ARG A 59 -2.36 28.87 -34.58
C ARG A 59 -2.89 30.11 -33.86
N GLY A 60 -2.04 31.13 -33.71
CA GLY A 60 -2.35 32.36 -32.96
C GLY A 60 -1.28 32.75 -31.95
N GLU A 61 -1.70 33.35 -30.83
CA GLU A 61 -0.80 33.71 -29.73
C GLU A 61 -0.16 32.48 -29.08
N GLN A 62 1.12 32.63 -28.69
CA GLN A 62 1.87 31.54 -28.09
C GLN A 62 1.34 31.20 -26.71
N ILE A 63 1.21 29.91 -26.42
CA ILE A 63 0.95 29.43 -25.06
C ILE A 63 2.22 29.72 -24.25
N SER A 64 2.22 30.84 -23.52
CA SER A 64 3.38 31.42 -22.82
C SER A 64 4.10 30.45 -21.88
N SER A 65 3.39 29.44 -21.37
CA SER A 65 3.90 28.45 -20.43
C SER A 65 4.65 27.27 -21.09
N LEU A 66 4.67 27.18 -22.43
CA LEU A 66 5.31 26.09 -23.17
C LEU A 66 6.48 26.61 -24.01
N CYS A 67 7.62 25.95 -23.86
CA CYS A 67 8.86 26.24 -24.60
C CYS A 67 9.45 24.99 -25.25
N VAL A 68 10.05 25.17 -26.43
CA VAL A 68 10.85 24.15 -27.11
C VAL A 68 12.06 23.80 -26.24
N GLY A 69 12.35 22.51 -26.09
CA GLY A 69 13.38 21.99 -25.20
C GLY A 69 12.95 21.85 -23.74
N GLY A 70 11.77 22.36 -23.35
CA GLY A 70 11.24 22.21 -22.00
C GLY A 70 10.81 20.77 -21.69
N VAL A 71 10.92 20.39 -20.41
CA VAL A 71 10.54 19.08 -19.88
C VAL A 71 9.20 19.17 -19.14
N TYR A 72 8.29 18.25 -19.45
CA TYR A 72 6.91 18.27 -18.96
C TYR A 72 6.44 16.89 -18.51
N ALA A 73 5.43 16.88 -17.64
CA ALA A 73 4.68 15.68 -17.30
C ALA A 73 3.47 15.55 -18.23
N MET A 74 3.46 14.53 -19.09
CA MET A 74 2.33 14.19 -19.95
C MET A 74 1.54 13.04 -19.32
N LYS A 75 0.25 13.27 -19.05
CA LYS A 75 -0.65 12.25 -18.52
C LYS A 75 -1.73 11.90 -19.54
N ILE A 76 -1.84 10.62 -19.87
CA ILE A 76 -2.90 10.08 -20.76
C ILE A 76 -3.88 9.30 -19.90
N LEU A 77 -5.16 9.66 -19.95
CA LEU A 77 -6.20 9.27 -18.98
C LEU A 77 -6.79 7.85 -19.19
N ILE A 78 -5.91 6.91 -19.57
CA ILE A 78 -6.21 5.49 -19.78
C ILE A 78 -5.16 4.62 -19.09
N PRO A 79 -5.54 3.63 -18.26
CA PRO A 79 -4.60 2.73 -17.61
C PRO A 79 -3.85 1.88 -18.64
N PRO A 80 -2.57 1.55 -18.40
CA PRO A 80 -1.82 0.66 -19.28
C PRO A 80 -2.32 -0.79 -19.15
N SER A 81 -2.73 -1.18 -17.94
CA SER A 81 -3.25 -2.51 -17.65
C SER A 81 -4.68 -2.70 -18.13
N GLY A 82 -4.91 -3.77 -18.89
CA GLY A 82 -6.24 -4.17 -19.33
C GLY A 82 -7.20 -4.44 -18.18
N PHE A 83 -6.72 -5.06 -17.09
CA PHE A 83 -7.51 -5.32 -15.89
C PHE A 83 -7.91 -4.02 -15.21
N SER A 84 -6.95 -3.13 -14.92
CA SER A 84 -7.22 -1.85 -14.25
C SER A 84 -8.21 -0.99 -15.03
N ARG A 85 -8.11 -1.00 -16.36
CA ARG A 85 -9.06 -0.30 -17.24
C ARG A 85 -10.47 -0.91 -17.17
N ILE A 86 -10.60 -2.24 -17.18
CA ILE A 86 -11.91 -2.91 -17.06
C ILE A 86 -12.53 -2.61 -15.71
N PHE A 87 -11.78 -2.80 -14.62
CA PHE A 87 -12.25 -2.58 -13.26
C PHE A 87 -12.71 -1.13 -13.03
N ARG A 88 -11.88 -0.14 -13.39
CA ARG A 88 -12.25 1.27 -13.33
C ARG A 88 -13.53 1.56 -14.11
N ASN A 89 -13.59 1.10 -15.36
CA ASN A 89 -14.72 1.40 -16.23
C ASN A 89 -16.00 0.75 -15.70
N ALA A 90 -15.92 -0.44 -15.10
CA ALA A 90 -17.06 -1.09 -14.46
C ALA A 90 -17.57 -0.27 -13.27
N LEU A 91 -16.68 0.17 -12.37
CA LEU A 91 -17.08 1.00 -11.23
C LEU A 91 -17.68 2.35 -11.66
N TYR A 92 -17.07 3.00 -12.64
CA TYR A 92 -17.61 4.24 -13.20
C TYR A 92 -18.96 4.04 -13.86
N TRP A 93 -19.14 2.92 -14.58
CA TRP A 93 -20.43 2.57 -15.19
C TRP A 93 -21.51 2.27 -14.16
N VAL A 94 -21.19 1.59 -13.06
CA VAL A 94 -22.13 1.39 -11.94
C VAL A 94 -22.57 2.73 -11.35
N GLY A 95 -21.64 3.68 -11.23
CA GLY A 95 -21.94 5.01 -10.68
C GLY A 95 -22.73 5.93 -11.62
N PHE A 96 -22.28 6.05 -12.87
CA PHE A 96 -22.72 7.09 -13.81
C PHE A 96 -23.39 6.57 -15.09
N GLN A 97 -23.46 5.25 -15.27
CA GLN A 97 -24.07 4.55 -16.41
C GLN A 97 -23.50 4.98 -17.78
N GLY A 98 -22.24 5.39 -17.80
CA GLY A 98 -21.54 5.90 -18.99
C GLY A 98 -20.08 5.44 -19.05
N PRO A 99 -19.38 5.75 -20.17
CA PRO A 99 -17.93 5.57 -20.24
C PRO A 99 -17.21 6.55 -19.31
N PHE A 100 -16.03 6.16 -18.83
CA PHE A 100 -15.17 6.99 -17.98
C PHE A 100 -14.86 8.33 -18.67
N GLN A 101 -15.44 9.43 -18.16
CA GLN A 101 -15.53 10.69 -18.90
C GLN A 101 -14.18 11.36 -19.10
N LEU A 102 -13.30 11.36 -18.10
CA LEU A 102 -11.93 11.89 -18.24
C LEU A 102 -11.15 11.21 -19.39
N GLN A 103 -11.46 9.96 -19.75
CA GLN A 103 -10.85 9.31 -20.91
C GLN A 103 -11.46 9.81 -22.23
N VAL A 104 -12.78 10.00 -22.31
CA VAL A 104 -13.48 10.09 -23.61
C VAL A 104 -14.08 11.45 -23.92
N ASN A 105 -14.16 12.35 -22.94
CA ASN A 105 -14.84 13.63 -23.06
C ASN A 105 -13.82 14.76 -22.83
N PRO A 106 -13.42 15.48 -23.90
CA PRO A 106 -12.52 16.62 -23.79
C PRO A 106 -13.01 17.69 -22.81
N ALA A 107 -14.32 17.92 -22.69
CA ALA A 107 -14.87 18.88 -21.74
C ALA A 107 -14.67 18.45 -20.28
N ALA A 108 -14.67 17.14 -19.99
CA ALA A 108 -14.38 16.63 -18.65
C ALA A 108 -12.89 16.81 -18.29
N ALA A 109 -12.00 16.49 -19.23
CA ALA A 109 -10.57 16.74 -19.05
C ALA A 109 -10.28 18.25 -18.87
N ARG A 110 -10.95 19.09 -19.67
CA ARG A 110 -10.85 20.55 -19.60
C ARG A 110 -11.35 21.12 -18.27
N SER A 111 -12.54 20.70 -17.82
CA SER A 111 -13.08 21.12 -16.52
C SER A 111 -12.13 20.75 -15.38
N GLY A 112 -11.58 19.53 -15.37
CA GLY A 112 -10.59 19.12 -14.37
C GLY A 112 -9.31 19.97 -14.38
N ALA A 113 -8.86 20.40 -15.56
CA ALA A 113 -7.70 21.28 -15.72
C ALA A 113 -7.97 22.70 -15.21
N LEU A 114 -9.13 23.26 -15.52
CA LEU A 114 -9.56 24.57 -15.04
C LEU A 114 -9.75 24.57 -13.51
N TRP A 115 -10.39 23.55 -12.93
CA TRP A 115 -10.47 23.39 -11.47
C TRP A 115 -9.09 23.41 -10.81
N GLN A 116 -8.10 22.74 -11.41
CA GLN A 116 -6.74 22.74 -10.89
C GLN A 116 -6.09 24.14 -10.92
N LYS A 117 -6.32 24.96 -11.96
CA LYS A 117 -5.86 26.36 -11.98
C LYS A 117 -6.48 27.18 -10.85
N PHE A 118 -7.79 27.03 -10.61
CA PHE A 118 -8.44 27.71 -9.49
C PHE A 118 -7.88 27.25 -8.15
N ILE A 119 -7.73 25.94 -7.94
CA ILE A 119 -7.14 25.38 -6.72
C ILE A 119 -5.72 25.89 -6.51
N ARG A 120 -4.92 25.96 -7.58
CA ARG A 120 -3.56 26.51 -7.55
C ARG A 120 -3.56 27.98 -7.12
N ARG A 121 -4.45 28.80 -7.68
CA ARG A 121 -4.56 30.20 -7.25
C ARG A 121 -5.06 30.32 -5.80
N GLY A 122 -5.99 29.46 -5.39
CA GLY A 122 -6.45 29.36 -4.01
C GLY A 122 -5.34 28.95 -3.03
N ALA A 123 -4.39 28.12 -3.46
CA ALA A 123 -3.26 27.72 -2.62
C ALA A 123 -2.39 28.92 -2.21
N GLN A 124 -2.37 30.00 -3.00
CA GLN A 124 -1.69 31.24 -2.63
C GLN A 124 -2.28 31.89 -1.38
N THR A 125 -3.58 31.77 -1.11
CA THR A 125 -4.21 32.40 0.07
C THR A 125 -3.88 31.69 1.37
N VAL A 126 -3.63 30.37 1.32
CA VAL A 126 -3.37 29.53 2.50
C VAL A 126 -1.87 29.30 2.71
N PHE A 127 -1.12 29.05 1.64
CA PHE A 127 0.30 28.68 1.70
C PHE A 127 1.23 29.81 1.25
N GLY A 128 0.70 30.96 0.82
CA GLY A 128 1.48 32.10 0.33
C GLY A 128 2.10 31.91 -1.06
N GLN A 129 1.94 30.74 -1.68
CA GLN A 129 2.54 30.41 -2.96
C GLN A 129 1.64 29.50 -3.80
N GLU A 130 1.60 29.75 -5.11
CA GLU A 130 0.89 28.86 -6.05
C GLU A 130 1.63 27.53 -6.26
N THR A 131 2.95 27.51 -6.08
CA THR A 131 3.82 26.33 -6.28
C THR A 131 3.49 25.16 -5.35
N ALA A 132 2.66 25.39 -4.32
CA ALA A 132 2.05 24.37 -3.48
C ALA A 132 1.13 23.41 -4.26
N VAL A 133 0.71 23.75 -5.48
CA VAL A 133 -0.10 22.92 -6.38
C VAL A 133 0.59 22.85 -7.74
N VAL A 134 0.82 21.66 -8.28
CA VAL A 134 1.45 21.51 -9.61
C VAL A 134 0.67 22.25 -10.69
N ASP A 135 1.37 22.93 -11.59
CA ASP A 135 0.72 23.65 -12.67
C ASP A 135 0.29 22.72 -13.83
N ILE A 136 -0.75 23.13 -14.56
CA ILE A 136 -1.27 22.45 -15.74
C ILE A 136 -1.28 23.41 -16.93
N TYR A 137 -0.69 23.00 -18.05
CA TYR A 137 -0.46 23.91 -19.18
C TYR A 137 -1.46 23.69 -20.31
N ALA A 138 -1.76 22.44 -20.66
CA ALA A 138 -2.61 22.15 -21.80
C ALA A 138 -3.37 20.81 -21.69
N THR A 139 -4.44 20.69 -22.48
CA THR A 139 -5.19 19.44 -22.67
C THR A 139 -5.16 19.02 -24.14
N PHE A 140 -5.22 17.71 -24.43
CA PHE A 140 -5.20 17.16 -25.79
C PHE A 140 -5.98 15.84 -25.90
N VAL A 141 -6.09 15.33 -27.13
CA VAL A 141 -6.68 14.03 -27.44
C VAL A 141 -5.64 13.12 -28.09
N ASP A 142 -5.46 11.94 -27.51
CA ASP A 142 -4.66 10.87 -28.09
C ASP A 142 -5.58 9.86 -28.81
N GLU A 143 -5.59 9.91 -30.14
CA GLU A 143 -6.43 9.02 -30.95
C GLU A 143 -5.89 7.58 -31.06
N LYS A 144 -4.58 7.37 -30.80
CA LYS A 144 -3.91 6.06 -30.93
C LYS A 144 -4.26 5.14 -29.75
N LEU A 145 -4.12 5.63 -28.53
CA LEU A 145 -4.55 4.98 -27.29
C LEU A 145 -6.05 5.19 -27.02
N GLY A 146 -6.63 6.23 -27.62
CA GLY A 146 -8.05 6.53 -27.59
C GLY A 146 -8.49 7.14 -26.26
N SER A 147 -7.82 8.21 -25.85
CA SER A 147 -7.98 8.87 -24.55
C SER A 147 -7.67 10.36 -24.63
N CYS A 148 -8.32 11.17 -23.81
CA CYS A 148 -7.86 12.52 -23.51
C CYS A 148 -6.55 12.46 -22.70
N GLY A 149 -5.78 13.53 -22.77
CA GLY A 149 -4.55 13.72 -22.03
C GLY A 149 -4.33 15.18 -21.62
N GLU A 150 -3.33 15.38 -20.79
CA GLU A 150 -2.94 16.66 -20.23
C GLU A 150 -1.42 16.80 -20.14
N LEU A 151 -0.95 18.04 -20.27
CA LEU A 151 0.43 18.45 -20.06
C LEU A 151 0.49 19.32 -18.82
N SER A 152 1.38 18.96 -17.91
CA SER A 152 1.57 19.60 -16.61
C SER A 152 3.04 19.84 -16.33
N GLU A 153 3.31 20.67 -15.34
CA GLU A 153 4.65 20.90 -14.80
C GLU A 153 5.29 19.56 -14.40
N TRP A 154 6.55 19.36 -14.84
CA TRP A 154 7.38 18.28 -14.32
C TRP A 154 7.97 18.69 -12.96
N VAL A 155 7.51 18.06 -11.89
CA VAL A 155 8.02 18.32 -10.53
C VAL A 155 9.23 17.44 -10.27
N GLU A 156 10.42 18.04 -10.28
CA GLU A 156 11.64 17.39 -9.78
C GLU A 156 11.56 17.29 -8.24
N GLY A 157 11.06 16.15 -7.75
CA GLY A 157 10.79 15.94 -6.34
C GLY A 157 10.73 14.47 -5.92
N ARG A 158 10.54 14.27 -4.61
CA ARG A 158 10.37 12.97 -3.96
C ARG A 158 9.16 12.97 -3.04
N THR A 159 8.77 11.82 -2.48
CA THR A 159 7.66 11.76 -1.52
C THR A 159 8.06 12.33 -0.15
N TRP A 160 8.45 11.50 0.81
CA TRP A 160 8.94 11.90 2.12
C TRP A 160 9.98 10.90 2.61
N ARG A 161 10.84 11.32 3.55
CA ARG A 161 11.80 10.42 4.18
C ARG A 161 11.16 9.67 5.33
N LEU A 162 11.64 8.45 5.57
CA LEU A 162 11.30 7.70 6.77
C LEU A 162 12.20 8.21 7.91
N GLU A 163 11.63 9.03 8.79
CA GLU A 163 12.36 9.72 9.86
C GLU A 163 12.46 8.87 11.12
N VAL A 164 13.61 8.92 11.78
CA VAL A 164 13.81 8.26 13.06
C VAL A 164 13.18 9.08 14.16
N ASP A 165 12.37 8.42 14.97
CA ASP A 165 11.65 9.04 16.08
C ASP A 165 11.56 8.06 17.25
N ASP A 166 12.24 8.39 18.34
CA ASP A 166 12.23 7.64 19.60
C ASP A 166 11.13 8.14 20.57
N GLN A 167 10.24 9.03 20.12
CA GLN A 167 9.19 9.68 20.90
C GLN A 167 7.81 9.57 20.23
N LEU A 168 7.50 8.38 19.69
CA LEU A 168 6.21 8.14 19.03
C LEU A 168 4.98 8.42 19.91
N ASP A 169 5.11 8.34 21.24
CA ASP A 169 4.04 8.70 22.17
C ASP A 169 3.71 10.20 22.12
N ALA A 170 4.74 11.06 22.00
CA ALA A 170 4.59 12.50 21.80
C ALA A 170 3.95 12.79 20.43
N LEU A 171 4.43 12.13 19.37
CA LEU A 171 3.85 12.24 18.03
C LEU A 171 2.39 11.80 17.99
N LYS A 172 2.03 10.71 18.67
CA LYS A 172 0.64 10.22 18.77
C LYS A 172 -0.26 11.21 19.53
N ARG A 173 0.24 11.81 20.61
CA ARG A 173 -0.48 12.86 21.35
C ARG A 173 -0.73 14.09 20.50
N TRP A 174 0.30 14.59 19.81
CA TRP A 174 0.19 15.71 18.87
C TRP A 174 -0.79 15.38 17.74
N SER A 175 -0.70 14.18 17.16
CA SER A 175 -1.60 13.72 16.10
C SER A 175 -3.08 13.68 16.53
N ASN A 176 -3.33 13.56 17.83
CA ASN A 176 -4.66 13.57 18.45
C ASN A 176 -5.07 14.96 18.97
N GLY A 177 -4.35 16.02 18.59
CA GLY A 177 -4.65 17.40 18.97
C GLY A 177 -4.29 17.78 20.41
N LYS A 178 -3.52 16.95 21.13
CA LYS A 178 -3.09 17.28 22.51
C LYS A 178 -1.87 18.21 22.49
N LYS A 179 -1.78 19.13 23.45
CA LYS A 179 -0.59 19.98 23.66
C LYS A 179 0.63 19.11 24.02
N VAL A 180 1.72 19.32 23.30
CA VAL A 180 3.03 18.65 23.44
C VAL A 180 4.11 19.70 23.22
N ASP A 181 5.22 19.62 23.96
CA ASP A 181 6.37 20.49 23.77
C ASP A 181 6.98 20.30 22.36
N PRO A 182 7.11 21.37 21.55
CA PRO A 182 7.74 21.30 20.23
C PRO A 182 9.16 20.74 20.23
N LYS A 183 9.94 20.91 21.31
CA LYS A 183 11.32 20.41 21.42
C LYS A 183 11.42 18.88 21.45
N ILE A 184 10.34 18.23 21.84
CA ILE A 184 10.21 16.78 22.03
C ILE A 184 9.63 16.12 20.76
N LEU A 185 9.00 16.89 19.87
CA LEU A 185 8.31 16.37 18.68
C LEU A 185 9.29 15.98 17.56
N GLY A 186 9.51 14.67 17.41
CA GLY A 186 10.19 14.07 16.26
C GLY A 186 9.38 14.11 14.96
N SER A 187 9.94 13.46 13.93
CA SER A 187 9.35 13.28 12.60
C SER A 187 8.87 14.58 11.91
N PRO A 188 9.74 15.59 11.69
CA PRO A 188 9.32 16.88 11.15
C PRO A 188 8.74 16.81 9.72
N GLU A 189 9.26 16.00 8.79
CA GLU A 189 8.65 15.83 7.45
C GLU A 189 7.27 15.17 7.53
N PHE A 190 7.10 14.16 8.40
CA PHE A 190 5.79 13.55 8.62
C PHE A 190 4.76 14.58 9.12
N ARG A 191 5.16 15.42 10.09
CA ARG A 191 4.29 16.45 10.67
C ARG A 191 3.94 17.51 9.64
N ALA A 192 4.95 18.06 8.96
CA ALA A 192 4.76 19.09 7.95
C ALA A 192 3.84 18.61 6.81
N LYS A 193 4.04 17.39 6.31
CA LYS A 193 3.18 16.81 5.28
C LYS A 193 1.75 16.60 5.77
N LYS A 194 1.57 16.13 7.01
CA LYS A 194 0.24 15.94 7.59
C LYS A 194 -0.51 17.26 7.75
N GLU A 195 0.16 18.30 8.23
CA GLU A 195 -0.39 19.66 8.37
C GLU A 195 -0.74 20.26 7.01
N PHE A 196 0.19 20.18 6.05
CA PHE A 196 -0.03 20.63 4.67
C PHE A 196 -1.25 19.94 4.05
N MET A 197 -1.34 18.61 4.11
CA MET A 197 -2.47 17.88 3.54
C MET A 197 -3.78 18.22 4.25
N HIS A 198 -3.77 18.43 5.57
CA HIS A 198 -4.96 18.86 6.31
C HIS A 198 -5.44 20.25 5.87
N GLN A 199 -4.53 21.24 5.85
CA GLN A 199 -4.83 22.59 5.38
C GLN A 199 -5.27 22.60 3.91
N PHE A 200 -4.68 21.74 3.09
CA PHE A 200 -5.02 21.64 1.67
C PHE A 200 -6.42 21.03 1.47
N VAL A 201 -6.77 19.98 2.21
CA VAL A 201 -8.14 19.43 2.23
C VAL A 201 -9.15 20.48 2.68
N GLU A 202 -8.81 21.27 3.70
CA GLU A 202 -9.66 22.37 4.18
C GLU A 202 -9.87 23.45 3.11
N LEU A 203 -8.81 23.88 2.43
CA LEU A 203 -8.89 24.78 1.28
C LEU A 203 -9.82 24.22 0.19
N LEU A 204 -9.63 22.95 -0.19
CA LEU A 204 -10.48 22.30 -1.20
C LEU A 204 -11.96 22.29 -0.77
N HIS A 205 -12.24 22.04 0.51
CA HIS A 205 -13.60 22.14 1.04
C HIS A 205 -14.15 23.58 0.99
N GLN A 206 -13.34 24.59 1.33
CA GLN A 206 -13.74 26.00 1.26
C GLN A 206 -14.05 26.43 -0.18
N MET A 207 -13.28 25.96 -1.16
CA MET A 207 -13.48 26.25 -2.59
C MET A 207 -14.61 25.44 -3.25
N GLY A 208 -15.18 24.45 -2.56
CA GLY A 208 -16.18 23.54 -3.13
C GLY A 208 -15.63 22.34 -3.90
N ALA A 209 -14.32 22.13 -3.91
CA ALA A 209 -13.62 21.03 -4.56
C ALA A 209 -13.60 19.74 -3.71
N TYR A 210 -14.72 19.39 -3.07
CA TYR A 210 -14.80 18.29 -2.10
C TYR A 210 -14.33 16.93 -2.65
N GLU A 211 -14.71 16.61 -3.88
CA GLU A 211 -14.38 15.32 -4.49
C GLU A 211 -12.89 15.22 -4.89
N PHE A 212 -12.25 16.38 -5.11
CA PHE A 212 -10.79 16.46 -5.27
C PHE A 212 -10.08 16.26 -3.94
N ALA A 213 -10.64 16.77 -2.84
CA ALA A 213 -10.07 16.68 -1.49
C ALA A 213 -9.80 15.24 -1.05
N ARG A 214 -10.63 14.29 -1.49
CA ARG A 214 -10.42 12.84 -1.26
C ARG A 214 -9.02 12.36 -1.64
N GLN A 215 -8.42 12.91 -2.70
CA GLN A 215 -7.08 12.50 -3.16
C GLN A 215 -5.97 12.90 -2.20
N TYR A 216 -6.28 13.78 -1.25
CA TYR A 216 -5.37 14.34 -0.25
C TYR A 216 -5.81 14.04 1.18
N GLU A 217 -6.90 13.29 1.36
CA GLU A 217 -7.41 12.89 2.67
C GLU A 217 -6.47 11.92 3.35
N TRP A 218 -5.91 12.33 4.49
CA TRP A 218 -4.87 11.58 5.19
C TRP A 218 -5.33 10.17 5.59
N SER A 219 -6.58 10.03 6.03
CA SER A 219 -7.17 8.77 6.51
C SER A 219 -7.41 7.72 5.41
N THR A 220 -7.13 8.03 4.14
CA THR A 220 -7.26 7.06 3.04
C THR A 220 -6.04 6.13 2.90
N TRP A 221 -4.92 6.44 3.57
CA TRP A 221 -3.67 5.68 3.55
C TRP A 221 -2.94 5.58 2.20
N LYS A 222 -3.54 6.11 1.12
CA LYS A 222 -3.01 6.08 -0.26
C LYS A 222 -2.81 7.47 -0.86
N SER A 223 -3.18 8.54 -0.16
CA SER A 223 -3.13 9.92 -0.65
C SER A 223 -1.77 10.58 -0.51
N GLN A 224 -0.91 10.06 0.37
CA GLN A 224 0.37 10.68 0.70
C GLN A 224 1.33 10.79 -0.50
N PRO A 225 1.40 9.82 -1.43
CA PRO A 225 2.20 9.96 -2.65
C PRO A 225 1.78 11.13 -3.55
N ASN A 226 0.53 11.62 -3.43
CA ASN A 226 0.02 12.78 -4.19
C ASN A 226 0.55 14.12 -3.67
N CYS A 227 1.41 14.11 -2.64
CA CYS A 227 2.12 15.30 -2.20
C CYS A 227 3.62 15.02 -2.25
N LEU A 228 4.31 15.73 -3.14
CA LEU A 228 5.76 15.63 -3.33
C LEU A 228 6.46 16.78 -2.64
N LYS A 229 7.71 16.56 -2.24
CA LYS A 229 8.65 17.60 -1.83
C LYS A 229 9.63 17.85 -2.96
N ARG A 230 9.77 19.11 -3.36
CA ARG A 230 10.70 19.55 -4.40
C ARG A 230 12.16 19.40 -3.94
N ASN A 231 13.03 18.99 -4.85
CA ASN A 231 14.44 18.70 -4.52
C ASN A 231 15.25 19.95 -4.11
N ASN A 232 14.78 21.16 -4.43
CA ASN A 232 15.45 22.40 -4.06
C ASN A 232 15.18 22.86 -2.62
N THR A 233 14.27 22.22 -1.89
CA THR A 233 13.90 22.57 -0.50
C THR A 233 14.26 21.49 0.52
N GLU A 234 15.24 20.63 0.19
CA GLU A 234 15.64 19.49 1.02
C GLU A 234 16.02 19.88 2.47
N ASN A 235 16.55 21.08 2.66
CA ASN A 235 16.99 21.59 3.96
C ASN A 235 15.85 21.94 4.93
N SER A 236 14.62 22.10 4.45
CA SER A 236 13.46 22.52 5.26
C SER A 236 12.34 21.47 5.18
N PRO A 237 11.89 20.89 6.32
CA PRO A 237 10.83 19.87 6.31
C PRO A 237 9.48 20.35 5.75
N SER A 238 9.18 21.64 5.87
CA SER A 238 7.89 22.24 5.52
C SER A 238 7.85 22.93 4.15
N GLU A 239 9.01 23.27 3.58
CA GLU A 239 9.06 23.99 2.30
C GLU A 239 9.04 23.04 1.10
N GLY A 240 8.49 23.54 -0.02
CA GLY A 240 8.46 22.84 -1.30
C GLY A 240 7.50 21.64 -1.36
N LEU A 241 6.60 21.50 -0.39
CA LEU A 241 5.48 20.56 -0.49
C LEU A 241 4.53 20.99 -1.61
N THR A 242 4.27 20.09 -2.54
CA THR A 242 3.53 20.32 -3.78
C THR A 242 2.50 19.22 -3.97
N ALA A 243 1.22 19.58 -4.05
CA ALA A 243 0.14 18.69 -4.41
C ALA A 243 0.19 18.36 -5.91
N VAL A 244 0.12 17.07 -6.23
CA VAL A 244 0.15 16.51 -7.59
C VAL A 244 -0.98 15.50 -7.76
N ASP A 245 -1.29 15.14 -9.00
CA ASP A 245 -2.36 14.22 -9.38
C ASP A 245 -3.78 14.65 -8.93
N PHE A 246 -4.40 15.49 -9.76
CA PHE A 246 -5.77 15.97 -9.55
C PHE A 246 -6.84 15.11 -10.26
N ARG A 247 -6.50 13.92 -10.76
CA ARG A 247 -7.42 13.09 -11.55
C ARG A 247 -7.82 11.83 -10.79
N ALA A 248 -9.08 11.79 -10.35
CA ALA A 248 -9.61 10.64 -9.65
C ALA A 248 -9.63 9.40 -10.57
N GLY A 249 -8.92 8.34 -10.16
CA GLY A 249 -8.87 7.11 -10.93
C GLY A 249 -10.09 6.20 -10.75
N LEU A 250 -10.83 6.32 -9.65
CA LEU A 250 -11.92 5.41 -9.28
C LEU A 250 -13.11 6.18 -8.70
N ALA A 251 -14.32 5.85 -9.15
CA ALA A 251 -15.56 6.30 -8.53
C ALA A 251 -15.75 5.60 -7.18
N LEU A 252 -16.12 6.36 -6.16
CA LEU A 252 -16.43 5.81 -4.84
C LEU A 252 -17.93 5.54 -4.76
N LEU A 253 -18.26 4.25 -4.68
CA LEU A 253 -19.63 3.75 -4.56
C LEU A 253 -20.01 3.65 -3.08
N PRO A 254 -21.30 3.80 -2.73
CA PRO A 254 -21.73 3.86 -1.34
C PRO A 254 -21.55 2.54 -0.57
N PHE A 255 -21.41 1.42 -1.28
CA PHE A 255 -21.25 0.07 -0.72
C PHE A 255 -19.85 -0.54 -0.95
N LEU A 256 -18.92 0.21 -1.54
CA LEU A 256 -17.57 -0.30 -1.86
C LEU A 256 -16.48 0.66 -1.38
N PRO A 257 -16.27 0.79 -0.05
CA PRO A 257 -15.15 1.55 0.49
C PRO A 257 -13.83 0.88 0.10
N MET A 258 -12.93 1.65 -0.51
CA MET A 258 -11.60 1.17 -0.94
C MET A 258 -10.51 1.51 0.08
N SER A 259 -10.85 2.21 1.15
CA SER A 259 -9.97 2.56 2.25
C SER A 259 -10.76 2.79 3.54
N PRO A 260 -10.13 2.73 4.73
CA PRO A 260 -10.80 3.07 5.98
C PRO A 260 -11.38 4.50 6.00
N GLY A 261 -10.70 5.45 5.37
CA GLY A 261 -11.17 6.83 5.24
C GLY A 261 -12.40 6.97 4.35
N ASP A 262 -12.61 6.04 3.41
CA ASP A 262 -13.71 6.12 2.44
C ASP A 262 -15.08 6.00 3.12
N PHE A 263 -15.19 5.30 4.27
CA PHE A 263 -16.45 5.23 5.02
C PHE A 263 -16.95 6.61 5.45
N LYS A 264 -16.06 7.41 6.05
CA LYS A 264 -16.38 8.78 6.46
C LYS A 264 -16.76 9.62 5.25
N LEU A 265 -16.02 9.48 4.15
CA LEU A 265 -16.26 10.22 2.92
C LEU A 265 -17.61 9.85 2.32
N ILE A 266 -17.96 8.55 2.20
CA ILE A 266 -19.26 8.06 1.75
C ILE A 266 -20.38 8.73 2.55
N ILE A 267 -20.33 8.65 3.89
CA ILE A 267 -21.34 9.25 4.76
C ILE A 267 -21.45 10.77 4.52
N THR A 268 -20.32 11.47 4.44
CA THR A 268 -20.28 12.92 4.20
C THR A 268 -20.83 13.30 2.82
N GLY A 269 -20.61 12.48 1.79
CA GLY A 269 -21.22 12.68 0.47
C GLY A 269 -22.72 12.43 0.48
N LEU A 270 -23.19 11.39 1.17
CA LEU A 270 -24.62 11.10 1.34
C LEU A 270 -25.34 12.27 2.03
N CYS A 271 -24.74 12.85 3.09
CA CYS A 271 -25.27 14.04 3.74
C CYS A 271 -25.37 15.26 2.81
N ARG A 272 -24.51 15.33 1.77
CA ARG A 272 -24.54 16.38 0.73
C ARG A 272 -25.44 16.03 -0.46
N GLY A 273 -26.15 14.89 -0.41
CA GLY A 273 -27.01 14.41 -1.49
C GLY A 273 -26.27 13.73 -2.65
N SER A 274 -24.99 13.41 -2.49
CA SER A 274 -24.17 12.70 -3.49
C SER A 274 -24.06 11.21 -3.14
N LEU A 275 -24.72 10.35 -3.93
CA LEU A 275 -24.65 8.90 -3.78
C LEU A 275 -23.32 8.32 -4.28
N VAL A 276 -22.73 8.93 -5.31
CA VAL A 276 -21.50 8.47 -5.96
C VAL A 276 -20.52 9.63 -6.02
N GLN A 277 -19.34 9.40 -5.45
CA GLN A 277 -18.30 10.41 -5.29
C GLN A 277 -17.24 10.29 -6.37
N PHE A 278 -17.11 11.32 -7.19
CA PHE A 278 -16.16 11.41 -8.29
C PHE A 278 -16.03 12.84 -8.81
N ASP A 279 -14.82 13.42 -8.73
CA ASP A 279 -14.29 14.63 -9.38
C ASP A 279 -15.21 15.85 -9.68
N ARG A 280 -16.33 16.00 -8.98
CA ARG A 280 -17.29 17.10 -9.15
C ARG A 280 -17.09 18.17 -8.08
N GLY A 281 -16.83 19.40 -8.52
CA GLY A 281 -16.75 20.56 -7.63
C GLY A 281 -18.03 21.38 -7.56
N ASP A 282 -18.23 22.14 -6.49
CA ASP A 282 -19.36 23.06 -6.35
C ASP A 282 -18.99 24.44 -6.92
N ILE A 283 -19.48 24.75 -8.12
CA ILE A 283 -19.22 26.02 -8.81
C ILE A 283 -19.75 27.21 -8.00
N ALA A 284 -20.93 27.07 -7.37
CA ALA A 284 -21.51 28.17 -6.61
C ALA A 284 -20.63 28.53 -5.41
N LYS A 285 -20.09 27.50 -4.74
CA LYS A 285 -19.13 27.70 -3.65
C LYS A 285 -17.79 28.26 -4.14
N LEU A 286 -17.29 27.83 -5.31
CA LEU A 286 -16.10 28.42 -5.93
C LEU A 286 -16.30 29.92 -6.21
N LYS A 287 -17.45 30.31 -6.77
CA LYS A 287 -17.79 31.72 -7.00
C LYS A 287 -17.80 32.53 -5.72
N GLN A 288 -18.40 32.00 -4.66
CA GLN A 288 -18.38 32.64 -3.34
C GLN A 288 -16.96 32.80 -2.80
N PHE A 289 -16.11 31.79 -2.96
CA PHE A 289 -14.72 31.82 -2.54
C PHE A 289 -13.91 32.87 -3.32
N ILE A 290 -14.07 32.93 -4.65
CA ILE A 290 -13.45 33.93 -5.53
C ILE A 290 -13.89 35.34 -5.14
N ALA A 291 -15.19 35.55 -4.89
CA ALA A 291 -15.72 36.85 -4.48
C ALA A 291 -15.13 37.32 -3.14
N THR A 292 -14.84 36.40 -2.23
CA THR A 292 -14.21 36.68 -0.93
C THR A 292 -12.72 37.03 -1.07
N HIS A 293 -12.03 36.52 -2.11
CA HIS A 293 -10.58 36.68 -2.34
C HIS A 293 -10.30 37.38 -3.68
N LYS A 294 -11.10 38.40 -4.01
CA LYS A 294 -11.16 38.99 -5.36
C LYS A 294 -9.79 39.42 -5.91
N ASP A 295 -8.95 40.03 -5.07
CA ASP A 295 -7.62 40.51 -5.48
C ASP A 295 -6.72 39.38 -5.96
N THR A 296 -6.73 38.24 -5.26
CA THR A 296 -5.94 37.05 -5.61
C THR A 296 -6.42 36.44 -6.93
N PHE A 297 -7.72 36.45 -7.21
CA PHE A 297 -8.30 35.81 -8.42
C PHE A 297 -8.47 36.77 -9.61
N SER A 298 -7.88 37.96 -9.56
CA SER A 298 -7.91 38.92 -10.66
C SER A 298 -7.42 38.30 -11.97
N GLY A 299 -8.18 38.53 -13.06
CA GLY A 299 -7.87 38.02 -14.40
C GLY A 299 -8.35 36.59 -14.68
N MET A 300 -9.09 35.95 -13.77
CA MET A 300 -9.60 34.57 -13.97
C MET A 300 -11.06 34.48 -14.40
N ASP A 301 -11.74 35.60 -14.67
CA ASP A 301 -13.19 35.63 -15.01
C ASP A 301 -13.51 34.84 -16.29
N ALA A 302 -12.64 34.93 -17.30
CA ALA A 302 -12.79 34.17 -18.55
C ALA A 302 -12.66 32.65 -18.30
N MET A 303 -11.67 32.23 -17.52
CA MET A 303 -11.51 30.82 -17.12
C MET A 303 -12.69 30.32 -16.28
N LEU A 304 -13.27 31.19 -15.44
CA LEU A 304 -14.43 30.82 -14.63
C LEU A 304 -15.64 30.57 -15.54
N THR A 305 -15.88 31.45 -16.49
CA THR A 305 -16.94 31.30 -17.50
C THR A 305 -16.75 30.02 -18.33
N GLU A 306 -15.50 29.73 -18.73
CA GLU A 306 -15.17 28.49 -19.44
C GLU A 306 -15.41 27.24 -18.57
N LEU A 307 -15.04 27.30 -17.29
CA LEU A 307 -15.26 26.21 -16.35
C LEU A 307 -16.75 25.91 -16.19
N GLU A 308 -17.60 26.93 -16.09
CA GLU A 308 -19.06 26.74 -16.02
C GLU A 308 -19.61 26.05 -17.25
N ALA A 309 -19.19 26.49 -18.43
CA ALA A 309 -19.63 25.92 -19.69
C ALA A 309 -19.18 24.45 -19.83
N THR A 310 -17.90 24.17 -19.57
CA THR A 310 -17.32 22.82 -19.71
C THR A 310 -17.85 21.85 -18.66
N GLU A 311 -18.05 22.29 -17.42
CA GLU A 311 -18.63 21.49 -16.35
C GLU A 311 -20.10 21.17 -16.62
N GLN A 312 -20.86 22.11 -17.19
CA GLN A 312 -22.24 21.84 -17.59
C GLN A 312 -22.32 20.82 -18.73
N ILE A 313 -21.39 20.86 -19.69
CA ILE A 313 -21.27 19.83 -20.72
C ILE A 313 -20.96 18.49 -20.04
N TYR A 314 -19.90 18.42 -19.24
CA TYR A 314 -19.45 17.20 -18.55
C TYR A 314 -20.58 16.54 -17.74
N ARG A 315 -21.27 17.28 -16.87
CA ARG A 315 -22.34 16.73 -16.02
C ARG A 315 -23.54 16.19 -16.80
N ASN A 316 -23.80 16.75 -17.97
CA ASN A 316 -24.89 16.34 -18.85
C ASN A 316 -24.43 15.35 -19.96
N SER A 317 -23.18 14.88 -19.92
CA SER A 317 -22.62 13.94 -20.91
C SER A 317 -22.93 12.46 -20.63
N VAL A 318 -23.48 12.14 -19.47
CA VAL A 318 -23.81 10.77 -19.05
C VAL A 318 -25.20 10.71 -18.42
N PRO A 319 -25.84 9.51 -18.40
CA PRO A 319 -27.16 9.39 -17.80
C PRO A 319 -27.17 9.83 -16.34
N ASP A 320 -26.20 9.34 -15.55
CA ASP A 320 -26.04 9.66 -14.13
C ASP A 320 -27.37 9.75 -13.39
N ILE A 321 -28.00 8.58 -13.23
CA ILE A 321 -29.33 8.46 -12.64
C ILE A 321 -29.38 9.11 -11.25
N THR A 322 -28.26 9.10 -10.53
CA THR A 322 -28.16 9.63 -9.17
C THR A 322 -28.38 11.15 -9.09
N HIS A 323 -27.91 11.91 -10.08
CA HIS A 323 -28.04 13.37 -10.11
C HIS A 323 -29.11 13.86 -11.10
N ASN A 324 -29.27 13.23 -12.26
CA ASN A 324 -30.23 13.69 -13.27
C ASN A 324 -31.67 13.24 -12.95
N ARG A 325 -31.85 12.08 -12.31
CA ARG A 325 -33.16 11.56 -11.84
C ARG A 325 -34.24 11.70 -12.91
N LEU A 326 -35.31 12.44 -12.61
CA LEU A 326 -36.47 12.63 -13.50
C LEU A 326 -36.13 13.38 -14.80
N ARG A 327 -35.04 14.18 -14.85
CA ARG A 327 -34.64 14.93 -16.05
C ARG A 327 -34.39 14.03 -17.25
N LEU A 328 -34.03 12.75 -17.02
CA LEU A 328 -33.84 11.77 -18.08
C LEU A 328 -35.12 11.44 -18.85
N PHE A 329 -36.30 11.66 -18.28
CA PHE A 329 -37.57 11.36 -18.96
C PHE A 329 -38.10 12.53 -19.79
N TYR A 330 -37.75 13.78 -19.45
CA TYR A 330 -38.38 14.96 -20.05
C TYR A 330 -37.43 16.00 -20.62
N SER A 331 -36.11 15.95 -20.36
CA SER A 331 -35.19 17.03 -20.77
C SER A 331 -34.57 16.75 -22.15
N PRO A 332 -35.06 17.39 -23.25
CA PRO A 332 -34.47 17.20 -24.58
C PRO A 332 -33.05 17.76 -24.66
N LYS A 333 -32.76 18.83 -23.91
CA LYS A 333 -31.40 19.42 -23.82
C LYS A 333 -30.40 18.41 -23.25
N LEU A 334 -30.76 17.69 -22.19
CA LEU A 334 -29.90 16.66 -21.60
C LEU A 334 -29.60 15.54 -22.60
N TRP A 335 -30.61 14.99 -23.28
CA TRP A 335 -30.42 13.96 -24.29
C TRP A 335 -29.58 14.43 -25.47
N SER A 336 -29.82 15.67 -25.96
CA SER A 336 -29.01 16.26 -27.02
C SER A 336 -27.54 16.37 -26.63
N THR A 337 -27.25 16.89 -25.43
CA THR A 337 -25.88 16.99 -24.90
C THR A 337 -25.25 15.61 -24.72
N MET A 338 -25.97 14.65 -24.15
CA MET A 338 -25.46 13.29 -23.92
C MET A 338 -25.10 12.59 -25.23
N LEU A 339 -25.98 12.65 -26.25
CA LEU A 339 -25.73 12.01 -27.53
C LEU A 339 -24.61 12.70 -28.32
N LYS A 340 -24.56 14.04 -28.33
CA LYS A 340 -23.45 14.79 -28.95
C LYS A 340 -22.10 14.41 -28.33
N ASN A 341 -22.02 14.36 -27.00
CA ASN A 341 -20.80 13.94 -26.32
C ASN A 341 -20.49 12.45 -26.49
N ALA A 342 -21.50 11.59 -26.61
CA ALA A 342 -21.29 10.18 -26.92
C ALA A 342 -20.59 10.02 -28.29
N VAL A 343 -21.00 10.80 -29.30
CA VAL A 343 -20.36 10.85 -30.62
C VAL A 343 -18.90 11.27 -30.50
N THR A 344 -18.61 12.38 -29.80
CA THR A 344 -17.22 12.81 -29.53
C THR A 344 -16.42 11.70 -28.83
N GLY A 345 -16.98 11.07 -27.81
CA GLY A 345 -16.32 9.97 -27.11
C GLY A 345 -16.18 8.67 -27.91
N TRP A 346 -16.97 8.47 -28.97
CA TRP A 346 -16.74 7.39 -29.94
C TRP A 346 -15.58 7.73 -30.88
N LYS A 347 -15.47 8.98 -31.33
CA LYS A 347 -14.34 9.46 -32.13
C LYS A 347 -13.03 9.37 -31.35
N VAL A 348 -12.98 9.88 -30.12
CA VAL A 348 -11.80 9.78 -29.22
C VAL A 348 -11.36 8.33 -29.05
N ARG A 349 -12.29 7.38 -28.88
CA ARG A 349 -11.97 5.94 -28.73
C ARG A 349 -11.70 5.22 -30.05
N ASN A 350 -11.65 5.96 -31.15
CA ASN A 350 -11.43 5.44 -32.50
C ASN A 350 -12.47 4.35 -32.88
N LEU A 351 -13.74 4.58 -32.52
CA LEU A 351 -14.87 3.70 -32.85
C LEU A 351 -15.63 4.15 -34.10
N ILE A 352 -15.50 5.42 -34.49
CA ILE A 352 -16.14 6.01 -35.68
C ILE A 352 -15.11 6.82 -36.47
N SER A 353 -15.24 6.83 -37.80
CA SER A 353 -14.47 7.72 -38.69
C SER A 353 -15.07 9.13 -38.74
N ASP A 354 -14.33 10.10 -39.31
CA ASP A 354 -14.79 11.49 -39.43
C ASP A 354 -16.10 11.60 -40.21
N ARG A 355 -16.20 10.90 -41.35
CA ARG A 355 -17.43 10.82 -42.13
C ARG A 355 -18.61 10.23 -41.33
N CYS A 356 -18.35 9.23 -40.48
CA CYS A 356 -19.39 8.65 -39.63
C CYS A 356 -19.80 9.61 -38.51
N GLN A 357 -18.85 10.35 -37.95
CA GLN A 357 -19.09 11.38 -36.95
C GLN A 357 -20.00 12.48 -37.48
N GLU A 358 -19.72 13.02 -38.67
CA GLU A 358 -20.56 14.02 -39.32
C GLU A 358 -22.00 13.51 -39.55
N ASN A 359 -22.14 12.27 -40.03
CA ASN A 359 -23.45 11.67 -40.26
C ASN A 359 -24.25 11.47 -38.96
N LEU A 360 -23.57 11.09 -37.87
CA LEU A 360 -24.17 10.95 -36.55
C LEU A 360 -24.61 12.31 -36.00
N HIS A 361 -23.78 13.34 -36.11
CA HIS A 361 -24.15 14.69 -35.67
C HIS A 361 -25.36 15.26 -36.40
N LYS A 362 -25.53 14.94 -37.69
CA LYS A 362 -26.68 15.38 -38.50
C LYS A 362 -27.99 14.66 -38.14
N ASN A 363 -27.91 13.40 -37.70
CA ASN A 363 -29.09 12.54 -37.53
C ASN A 363 -29.27 12.02 -36.09
N TYR A 364 -30.27 12.56 -35.39
CA TYR A 364 -30.58 12.17 -34.01
C TYR A 364 -30.94 10.69 -33.87
N SER A 365 -31.87 10.18 -34.68
CA SER A 365 -32.35 8.79 -34.59
C SER A 365 -31.24 7.78 -34.87
N LEU A 366 -30.35 8.08 -35.83
CA LEU A 366 -29.20 7.25 -36.17
C LEU A 366 -28.20 7.21 -35.01
N THR A 367 -27.96 8.35 -34.36
CA THR A 367 -27.12 8.43 -33.16
C THR A 367 -27.71 7.68 -31.98
N LEU A 368 -29.03 7.76 -31.77
CA LEU A 368 -29.70 6.98 -30.74
C LEU A 368 -29.60 5.48 -31.01
N LEU A 369 -29.81 5.04 -32.25
CA LEU A 369 -29.63 3.64 -32.63
C LEU A 369 -28.18 3.16 -32.39
N PHE A 370 -27.19 3.96 -32.78
CA PHE A 370 -25.77 3.67 -32.52
C PHE A 370 -25.46 3.61 -31.02
N PHE A 371 -26.09 4.47 -30.22
CA PHE A 371 -26.00 4.44 -28.76
C PHE A 371 -26.58 3.14 -28.18
N MET A 372 -27.79 2.76 -28.61
CA MET A 372 -28.51 1.57 -28.14
C MET A 372 -27.79 0.26 -28.48
N LEU A 373 -27.20 0.14 -29.68
CA LEU A 373 -26.32 -0.98 -30.03
C LEU A 373 -25.20 -1.17 -29.01
N GLY A 374 -24.80 -0.08 -28.36
CA GLY A 374 -23.78 -0.08 -27.36
C GLY A 374 -24.13 -0.67 -26.01
N LEU A 375 -25.42 -0.82 -25.71
CA LEU A 375 -25.93 -1.40 -24.47
C LEU A 375 -25.86 -2.93 -24.49
N LEU A 376 -25.76 -3.53 -25.68
CA LEU A 376 -25.58 -4.97 -25.82
C LEU A 376 -24.25 -5.42 -25.19
N PRO A 377 -24.29 -6.27 -24.15
CA PRO A 377 -23.08 -6.74 -23.49
C PRO A 377 -22.22 -7.55 -24.47
N PHE A 378 -20.90 -7.37 -24.40
CA PHE A 378 -19.87 -8.01 -25.24
C PHE A 378 -19.91 -7.67 -26.75
N MET A 379 -21.07 -7.77 -27.41
CA MET A 379 -21.24 -7.57 -28.85
C MET A 379 -21.37 -6.10 -29.25
N GLY A 380 -21.88 -5.24 -28.38
CA GLY A 380 -22.19 -3.85 -28.75
C GLY A 380 -20.98 -3.02 -29.19
N ARG A 381 -19.78 -3.31 -28.65
CA ARG A 381 -18.54 -2.69 -29.12
C ARG A 381 -18.13 -3.19 -30.51
N PHE A 382 -18.32 -4.48 -30.78
CA PHE A 382 -17.97 -5.10 -32.05
C PHE A 382 -18.87 -4.57 -33.18
N LEU A 383 -20.19 -4.55 -32.95
CA LEU A 383 -21.17 -4.00 -33.91
C LEU A 383 -20.91 -2.52 -34.20
N ARG A 384 -20.65 -1.71 -33.18
CA ARG A 384 -20.30 -0.29 -33.36
C ARG A 384 -19.02 -0.09 -34.16
N ARG A 385 -18.01 -0.96 -34.03
CA ARG A 385 -16.78 -0.88 -34.83
C ARG A 385 -17.02 -1.23 -36.28
N LEU A 386 -17.79 -2.29 -36.53
CA LEU A 386 -18.19 -2.68 -37.89
C LEU A 386 -18.97 -1.54 -38.55
N TRP A 387 -19.92 -0.94 -37.86
CA TRP A 387 -20.67 0.17 -38.42
C TRP A 387 -19.83 1.45 -38.53
N GLY A 388 -19.14 1.86 -37.48
CA GLY A 388 -18.51 3.18 -37.42
C GLY A 388 -17.20 3.35 -38.19
N GLN A 389 -16.44 2.27 -38.40
CA GLN A 389 -15.07 2.35 -38.91
C GLN A 389 -14.84 1.51 -40.17
N PRO A 390 -14.51 2.14 -41.33
CA PRO A 390 -14.29 1.42 -42.59
C PRO A 390 -13.18 0.37 -42.51
N PHE A 391 -12.08 0.69 -41.84
CA PHE A 391 -10.94 -0.22 -41.76
C PHE A 391 -11.23 -1.49 -40.96
N TRP A 392 -12.14 -1.43 -39.97
CA TRP A 392 -12.58 -2.63 -39.24
C TRP A 392 -13.44 -3.53 -40.14
N ARG A 393 -14.31 -2.96 -40.98
CA ARG A 393 -15.09 -3.74 -41.96
C ARG A 393 -14.19 -4.50 -42.91
N SER A 394 -13.21 -3.80 -43.50
CA SER A 394 -12.22 -4.42 -44.40
C SER A 394 -11.38 -5.46 -43.66
N HIS A 395 -11.00 -5.20 -42.41
CA HIS A 395 -10.24 -6.15 -41.60
C HIS A 395 -11.01 -7.46 -41.38
N TYR A 396 -12.26 -7.39 -40.94
CA TYR A 396 -13.05 -8.62 -40.68
C TYR A 396 -13.44 -9.32 -41.99
N ARG A 397 -13.83 -8.58 -43.04
CA ARG A 397 -14.13 -9.16 -44.35
C ARG A 397 -12.96 -9.97 -44.91
N ASN A 398 -11.74 -9.41 -44.87
CA ASN A 398 -10.55 -10.10 -45.39
C ASN A 398 -10.06 -11.22 -44.47
N MET A 399 -10.38 -11.17 -43.17
CA MET A 399 -10.11 -12.28 -42.25
C MET A 399 -10.93 -13.53 -42.60
N PHE A 400 -12.17 -13.37 -43.07
CA PHE A 400 -12.98 -14.49 -43.55
C PHE A 400 -12.73 -14.83 -45.03
N GLY A 401 -12.38 -13.85 -45.86
CA GLY A 401 -12.20 -14.03 -47.31
C GLY A 401 -10.80 -14.45 -47.76
N SER A 402 -9.77 -14.32 -46.92
CA SER A 402 -8.38 -14.66 -47.29
C SER A 402 -7.65 -15.36 -46.13
N PHE A 403 -7.27 -16.61 -46.37
CA PHE A 403 -6.48 -17.38 -45.40
C PHE A 403 -5.11 -16.74 -45.10
N GLU A 404 -4.46 -16.16 -46.11
CA GLU A 404 -3.20 -15.44 -45.94
C GLU A 404 -3.37 -14.21 -45.02
N TYR A 405 -4.45 -13.45 -45.21
CA TYR A 405 -4.75 -12.32 -44.34
C TYR A 405 -5.10 -12.77 -42.92
N LEU A 406 -5.88 -13.84 -42.75
CA LEU A 406 -6.15 -14.45 -41.44
C LEU A 406 -4.86 -14.82 -40.70
N ARG A 407 -3.93 -15.50 -41.39
CA ARG A 407 -2.61 -15.85 -40.84
C ARG A 407 -1.84 -14.62 -40.37
N ARG A 408 -1.76 -13.57 -41.20
CA ARG A 408 -1.12 -12.29 -40.83
C ARG A 408 -1.82 -11.60 -39.65
N ALA A 409 -3.15 -11.66 -39.59
CA ALA A 409 -3.93 -11.06 -38.50
C ALA A 409 -3.69 -11.76 -37.15
N ILE A 410 -3.64 -13.10 -37.16
CA ILE A 410 -3.29 -13.92 -35.99
C ILE A 410 -1.84 -13.64 -35.56
N GLN A 411 -0.89 -13.65 -36.50
CA GLN A 411 0.52 -13.36 -36.21
C GLN A 411 0.71 -11.97 -35.59
N ALA A 412 0.07 -10.93 -36.14
CA ALA A 412 0.12 -9.60 -35.56
C ALA A 412 -0.48 -9.54 -34.15
N LYS A 413 -1.54 -10.33 -33.89
CA LYS A 413 -2.14 -10.40 -32.56
C LYS A 413 -1.20 -11.04 -31.54
N PHE A 414 -0.44 -12.06 -31.95
CA PHE A 414 0.60 -12.65 -31.13
C PHE A 414 1.75 -11.67 -30.89
N ILE A 415 2.20 -10.93 -31.92
CA ILE A 415 3.24 -9.91 -31.75
C ILE A 415 2.81 -8.82 -30.76
N GLU A 416 1.59 -8.29 -30.86
CA GLU A 416 1.05 -7.34 -29.87
C GLU A 416 1.10 -7.90 -28.44
N LYS A 417 0.79 -9.19 -28.27
CA LYS A 417 0.78 -9.84 -26.97
C LYS A 417 2.19 -10.14 -26.46
N LEU A 418 3.11 -10.52 -27.34
CA LEU A 418 4.53 -10.70 -27.04
C LEU A 418 5.16 -9.40 -26.58
N ILE A 419 4.83 -8.26 -27.21
CA ILE A 419 5.26 -6.93 -26.75
C ILE A 419 4.74 -6.66 -25.32
N SER A 420 3.47 -6.98 -25.04
CA SER A 420 2.89 -6.85 -23.69
C SER A 420 3.59 -7.77 -22.66
N TRP A 421 3.94 -9.00 -23.06
CA TRP A 421 4.68 -9.93 -22.22
C TRP A 421 6.11 -9.46 -21.96
N HIS A 422 6.81 -8.99 -22.99
CA HIS A 422 8.13 -8.39 -22.86
C HIS A 422 8.11 -7.21 -21.88
N ARG A 423 7.18 -6.28 -22.07
CA ARG A 423 6.97 -5.11 -21.18
C ARG A 423 6.68 -5.48 -19.72
N SER A 424 6.00 -6.60 -19.49
CA SER A 424 5.70 -7.09 -18.15
C SER A 424 6.82 -7.96 -17.57
N GLY A 425 7.97 -8.06 -18.26
CA GLY A 425 9.11 -8.86 -17.84
C GLY A 425 8.81 -10.36 -17.83
N ARG A 426 7.84 -10.82 -18.63
CA ARG A 426 7.46 -12.24 -18.72
C ARG A 426 8.36 -13.05 -19.64
N ILE A 427 8.97 -12.40 -20.63
CA ILE A 427 9.83 -12.97 -21.66
C ILE A 427 10.91 -11.92 -21.95
N ASP A 428 12.14 -12.36 -22.24
CA ASP A 428 13.28 -11.49 -22.60
C ASP A 428 13.30 -11.15 -24.11
N ASP A 429 14.03 -10.11 -24.49
CA ASP A 429 14.11 -9.58 -25.87
C ASP A 429 14.35 -10.66 -26.94
N GLN A 430 15.42 -11.46 -26.78
CA GLN A 430 15.80 -12.50 -27.74
C GLN A 430 14.69 -13.55 -27.91
N LYS A 431 14.05 -13.94 -26.80
CA LYS A 431 12.97 -14.93 -26.82
C LYS A 431 11.71 -14.35 -27.44
N ALA A 432 11.39 -13.09 -27.17
CA ALA A 432 10.26 -12.39 -27.77
C ALA A 432 10.41 -12.33 -29.31
N LEU A 433 11.60 -12.00 -29.81
CA LEU A 433 11.91 -12.02 -31.25
C LEU A 433 11.81 -13.44 -31.83
N SER A 434 12.33 -14.45 -31.14
CA SER A 434 12.22 -15.85 -31.59
C SER A 434 10.76 -16.33 -31.65
N ALA A 435 9.94 -15.94 -30.68
CA ALA A 435 8.52 -16.32 -30.59
C ALA A 435 7.68 -15.57 -31.63
N ALA A 436 8.07 -14.35 -32.02
CA ALA A 436 7.41 -13.62 -33.10
C ALA A 436 7.54 -14.32 -34.45
N ASN A 437 8.64 -15.05 -34.68
CA ASN A 437 8.88 -15.83 -35.89
C ASN A 437 8.24 -17.24 -35.84
N GLN A 438 7.91 -17.76 -34.66
CA GLN A 438 7.38 -19.11 -34.48
C GLN A 438 6.09 -19.11 -33.63
N PRO A 439 4.90 -18.96 -34.27
CA PRO A 439 3.62 -18.81 -33.58
C PRO A 439 3.27 -19.95 -32.62
N TRP A 440 3.72 -21.18 -32.86
CA TRP A 440 3.43 -22.33 -31.99
C TRP A 440 4.11 -22.22 -30.61
N ARG A 441 5.21 -21.47 -30.49
CA ARG A 441 5.84 -21.23 -29.17
C ARG A 441 4.91 -20.44 -28.26
N TYR A 442 4.10 -19.54 -28.82
CA TYR A 442 3.10 -18.79 -28.07
C TYR A 442 2.05 -19.70 -27.41
N SER A 443 1.64 -20.80 -28.04
CA SER A 443 0.61 -21.71 -27.51
C SER A 443 0.98 -22.33 -26.16
N TYR A 444 2.27 -22.61 -25.92
CA TYR A 444 2.74 -23.11 -24.62
C TYR A 444 2.70 -22.04 -23.52
N HIS A 445 3.05 -20.80 -23.86
CA HIS A 445 3.01 -19.68 -22.91
C HIS A 445 1.58 -19.24 -22.56
N TRP A 446 0.62 -19.43 -23.47
CA TRP A 446 -0.72 -18.86 -23.33
C TRP A 446 -1.50 -19.32 -22.08
N PRO A 447 -1.56 -20.62 -21.73
CA PRO A 447 -2.18 -21.07 -20.49
C PRO A 447 -1.46 -20.53 -19.25
N LEU A 448 -0.12 -20.49 -19.29
CA LEU A 448 0.72 -20.01 -18.19
C LEU A 448 0.62 -18.49 -17.99
N ALA A 449 0.15 -17.73 -19.00
CA ALA A 449 0.02 -16.29 -18.92
C ALA A 449 -1.02 -15.81 -17.89
N LEU A 450 -1.89 -16.71 -17.41
CA LEU A 450 -2.79 -16.46 -16.28
C LEU A 450 -2.04 -16.25 -14.96
N LEU A 451 -0.85 -16.83 -14.84
CA LEU A 451 -0.01 -16.69 -13.64
C LEU A 451 0.59 -15.27 -13.55
N PRO A 452 0.95 -14.81 -12.33
CA PRO A 452 1.79 -13.63 -12.13
C PRO A 452 3.05 -13.68 -12.98
N ALA A 453 3.53 -12.51 -13.44
CA ALA A 453 4.63 -12.43 -14.39
C ALA A 453 5.90 -13.18 -13.95
N GLY A 454 6.25 -13.10 -12.66
CA GLY A 454 7.39 -13.83 -12.09
C GLY A 454 7.24 -15.34 -12.16
N LEU A 455 6.07 -15.88 -11.81
CA LEU A 455 5.80 -17.33 -11.89
C LEU A 455 5.74 -17.80 -13.34
N HIS A 456 5.14 -17.01 -14.23
CA HIS A 456 5.17 -17.29 -15.65
C HIS A 456 6.62 -17.37 -16.17
N LYS A 457 7.49 -16.41 -15.81
CA LYS A 457 8.89 -16.43 -16.23
C LYS A 457 9.65 -17.63 -15.66
N ILE A 458 9.46 -17.98 -14.38
CA ILE A 458 10.09 -19.16 -13.75
C ILE A 458 9.70 -20.46 -14.49
N LEU A 459 8.44 -20.62 -14.90
CA LEU A 459 8.01 -21.85 -15.58
C LEU A 459 8.41 -21.90 -17.06
N THR A 460 8.70 -20.76 -17.67
CA THR A 460 8.93 -20.67 -19.13
C THR A 460 10.38 -20.35 -19.50
N ASP A 461 11.18 -19.91 -18.55
CA ASP A 461 12.58 -19.54 -18.73
C ASP A 461 13.46 -20.30 -17.74
N TRP A 462 14.01 -21.43 -18.20
CA TRP A 462 14.85 -22.28 -17.36
C TRP A 462 16.12 -21.57 -16.83
N PRO A 463 16.90 -20.83 -17.64
CA PRO A 463 18.00 -19.99 -17.13
C PRO A 463 17.56 -19.02 -16.03
N TYR A 464 16.45 -18.29 -16.22
CA TYR A 464 15.93 -17.39 -15.19
C TYR A 464 15.42 -18.15 -13.95
N ALA A 465 14.82 -19.32 -14.14
CA ALA A 465 14.38 -20.19 -13.05
C ALA A 465 15.58 -20.66 -12.23
N LEU A 466 16.66 -21.10 -12.89
CA LEU A 466 17.91 -21.47 -12.25
C LEU A 466 18.53 -20.28 -11.53
N GLU A 467 18.55 -19.09 -12.12
CA GLU A 467 19.06 -17.87 -11.48
C GLU A 467 18.20 -17.48 -10.26
N ARG A 468 16.88 -17.60 -10.34
CA ARG A 468 15.98 -17.32 -9.21
C ARG A 468 16.06 -18.37 -8.11
N LEU A 469 16.17 -19.64 -8.48
CA LEU A 469 16.44 -20.73 -7.53
C LEU A 469 17.82 -20.55 -6.89
N ASP A 470 18.83 -20.15 -7.67
CA ASP A 470 20.14 -19.79 -7.16
C ASP A 470 20.03 -18.63 -6.19
N TYR A 471 19.34 -17.55 -6.56
CA TYR A 471 19.12 -16.38 -5.73
C TYR A 471 18.37 -16.68 -4.42
N ILE A 472 17.35 -17.54 -4.46
CA ILE A 472 16.50 -17.83 -3.30
C ILE A 472 17.10 -18.93 -2.42
N LEU A 473 17.72 -19.97 -3.01
CA LEU A 473 18.18 -21.16 -2.29
C LEU A 473 19.69 -21.16 -2.06
N LEU A 474 20.50 -20.84 -3.07
CA LEU A 474 21.95 -20.99 -3.02
C LEU A 474 22.66 -19.70 -2.59
N ARG A 475 22.15 -18.51 -2.93
CA ARG A 475 22.73 -17.22 -2.56
C ARG A 475 22.76 -17.02 -1.05
N PRO A 476 21.72 -17.36 -0.25
CA PRO A 476 21.84 -17.31 1.21
C PRO A 476 22.95 -18.23 1.74
N VAL A 477 23.15 -19.40 1.15
CA VAL A 477 24.21 -20.34 1.50
C VAL A 477 25.59 -19.77 1.12
N ARG A 478 25.75 -19.21 -0.08
CA ARG A 478 26.99 -18.54 -0.50
C ARG A 478 27.29 -17.30 0.34
N LEU A 479 26.27 -16.51 0.68
CA LEU A 479 26.37 -15.38 1.60
C LEU A 479 26.78 -15.84 3.00
N TYR A 480 26.45 -17.07 3.43
CA TYR A 480 26.92 -17.60 4.71
C TYR A 480 28.43 -17.93 4.70
N PHE A 481 28.95 -18.48 3.60
CA PHE A 481 30.34 -18.93 3.52
C PHE A 481 31.33 -17.87 2.98
N ASN A 482 30.93 -17.04 2.01
CA ASN A 482 31.82 -16.08 1.33
C ASN A 482 31.73 -14.67 1.95
N ASN A 483 32.88 -14.13 2.38
CA ASN A 483 32.97 -12.80 2.99
C ASN A 483 32.87 -11.66 1.97
N GLU A 484 33.60 -11.75 0.87
CA GLU A 484 33.62 -10.73 -0.18
C GLU A 484 32.24 -10.58 -0.83
N LEU A 485 31.52 -11.70 -1.03
CA LEU A 485 30.16 -11.68 -1.56
C LEU A 485 29.18 -10.94 -0.63
N ARG A 486 29.35 -11.04 0.69
CA ARG A 486 28.53 -10.31 1.67
C ARG A 486 28.83 -8.81 1.64
N GLU A 487 30.10 -8.45 1.55
CA GLU A 487 30.51 -7.05 1.41
C GLU A 487 29.95 -6.45 0.13
N GLN A 488 30.09 -7.14 -1.00
CA GLN A 488 29.53 -6.67 -2.27
C GLN A 488 28.01 -6.57 -2.20
N TRP A 489 27.33 -7.56 -1.62
CA TRP A 489 25.88 -7.53 -1.46
C TRP A 489 25.41 -6.31 -0.66
N LEU A 490 26.09 -5.98 0.45
CA LEU A 490 25.74 -4.77 1.21
C LEU A 490 26.09 -3.48 0.47
N ARG A 491 27.19 -3.43 -0.30
CA ARG A 491 27.53 -2.29 -1.17
C ARG A 491 26.45 -2.05 -2.22
N ASP A 492 25.99 -3.11 -2.88
CA ASP A 492 24.93 -3.05 -3.88
C ASP A 492 23.63 -2.55 -3.26
N MET A 493 23.26 -3.07 -2.08
CA MET A 493 22.10 -2.59 -1.33
C MET A 493 22.22 -1.11 -0.96
N VAL A 494 23.38 -0.65 -0.49
CA VAL A 494 23.61 0.77 -0.14
C VAL A 494 23.54 1.64 -1.40
N ALA A 495 24.12 1.20 -2.52
CA ALA A 495 24.04 1.92 -3.80
C ALA A 495 22.60 2.05 -4.28
N GLU A 496 21.84 0.95 -4.24
CA GLU A 496 20.40 0.94 -4.55
C GLU A 496 19.63 1.85 -3.57
N GLY A 497 19.96 1.81 -2.28
CA GLY A 497 19.40 2.66 -1.23
C GLY A 497 19.65 4.14 -1.48
N ARG A 498 20.84 4.52 -1.97
CA ARG A 498 21.18 5.89 -2.38
C ARG A 498 20.39 6.32 -3.61
N GLN A 499 20.34 5.49 -4.64
CA GLN A 499 19.53 5.76 -5.84
C GLN A 499 18.04 5.90 -5.50
N LYS A 500 17.56 5.11 -4.55
CA LYS A 500 16.19 5.21 -4.06
C LYS A 500 16.02 6.39 -3.08
N HIS A 501 17.05 7.09 -2.60
CA HIS A 501 16.94 8.10 -1.52
C HIS A 501 16.40 7.53 -0.19
N LEU A 502 16.68 6.27 0.12
CA LEU A 502 16.44 5.65 1.43
C LEU A 502 17.53 5.97 2.45
N LEU A 503 18.65 6.52 2.00
CA LEU A 503 19.84 6.84 2.77
C LEU A 503 20.34 8.23 2.39
N SER A 504 20.82 8.99 3.39
CA SER A 504 21.62 10.18 3.13
C SER A 504 23.02 9.77 2.65
N ASP A 505 23.70 10.65 1.91
CA ASP A 505 25.08 10.38 1.48
C ASP A 505 26.05 10.21 2.65
N GLN A 506 25.79 10.92 3.74
CA GLN A 506 26.54 10.78 4.99
C GLN A 506 26.33 9.39 5.62
N ASP A 507 25.08 8.95 5.77
CA ASP A 507 24.77 7.62 6.34
C ASP A 507 25.32 6.49 5.45
N ALA A 508 25.25 6.64 4.13
CA ALA A 508 25.83 5.68 3.18
C ALA A 508 27.35 5.59 3.34
N GLY A 509 28.04 6.73 3.50
CA GLY A 509 29.47 6.79 3.80
C GLY A 509 29.83 6.06 5.09
N VAL A 510 29.06 6.28 6.17
CA VAL A 510 29.25 5.58 7.45
C VAL A 510 29.11 4.07 7.28
N ILE A 511 28.04 3.60 6.62
CA ILE A 511 27.82 2.14 6.41
C ILE A 511 28.97 1.52 5.61
N ILE A 512 29.42 2.17 4.53
CA ILE A 512 30.51 1.65 3.68
C ILE A 512 31.83 1.64 4.46
N SER A 513 32.11 2.64 5.30
CA SER A 513 33.33 2.68 6.11
C SER A 513 33.42 1.54 7.13
N GLN A 514 32.25 1.10 7.65
CA GLN A 514 32.16 0.08 8.69
C GLN A 514 31.96 -1.34 8.14
N ILE A 515 31.83 -1.53 6.82
CA ILE A 515 31.44 -2.79 6.19
C ILE A 515 32.35 -3.99 6.52
N LYS A 516 33.64 -3.70 6.76
CA LYS A 516 34.66 -4.68 7.12
C LYS A 516 34.62 -5.05 8.60
N GLU A 517 33.80 -4.40 9.41
CA GLU A 517 33.70 -4.71 10.82
C GLU A 517 33.15 -6.14 11.04
N PRO A 518 33.81 -6.95 11.90
CA PRO A 518 33.42 -8.34 12.12
C PRO A 518 31.96 -8.54 12.53
N PHE A 519 31.36 -7.57 13.23
CA PHE A 519 29.97 -7.68 13.68
C PHE A 519 28.96 -7.54 12.53
N ILE A 520 29.23 -6.67 11.55
CA ILE A 520 28.38 -6.52 10.37
C ILE A 520 28.38 -7.83 9.57
N GLN A 521 29.54 -8.47 9.44
CA GLN A 521 29.64 -9.78 8.78
C GLN A 521 28.86 -10.87 9.51
N LYS A 522 28.87 -10.88 10.85
CA LYS A 522 28.06 -11.80 11.67
C LYS A 522 26.56 -11.56 11.50
N TYR A 523 26.15 -10.30 11.44
CA TYR A 523 24.77 -9.92 11.18
C TYR A 523 24.30 -10.41 9.81
N LEU A 524 25.08 -10.16 8.75
CA LEU A 524 24.74 -10.61 7.39
C LEU A 524 24.66 -12.14 7.29
N LYS A 525 25.57 -12.87 7.95
CA LYS A 525 25.48 -14.34 8.08
C LYS A 525 24.19 -14.78 8.78
N SER A 526 23.88 -14.15 9.91
CA SER A 526 22.70 -14.50 10.71
C SER A 526 21.41 -14.21 9.95
N LEU A 527 21.36 -13.10 9.23
CA LEU A 527 20.25 -12.74 8.35
C LEU A 527 20.04 -13.81 7.26
N ALA A 528 21.11 -14.27 6.61
CA ALA A 528 21.03 -15.33 5.60
C ALA A 528 20.44 -16.63 6.18
N VAL A 529 20.92 -17.06 7.36
CA VAL A 529 20.37 -18.23 8.08
C VAL A 529 18.89 -18.03 8.40
N HIS A 530 18.49 -16.84 8.84
CA HIS A 530 17.10 -16.55 9.19
C HIS A 530 16.18 -16.62 7.95
N VAL A 531 16.64 -16.14 6.80
CA VAL A 531 15.92 -16.28 5.53
C VAL A 531 15.77 -17.78 5.16
N CYS A 532 16.82 -18.59 5.32
CA CYS A 532 16.74 -20.03 5.09
C CYS A 532 15.75 -20.76 6.01
N THR A 533 15.46 -20.22 7.20
CA THR A 533 14.48 -20.82 8.13
C THR A 533 13.02 -20.48 7.83
N LEU A 534 12.74 -19.49 6.97
CA LEU A 534 11.37 -19.08 6.62
C LEU A 534 10.50 -20.24 6.07
N PRO A 535 10.97 -21.05 5.10
CA PRO A 535 10.14 -22.13 4.55
C PRO A 535 10.02 -23.35 5.48
N VAL A 536 10.90 -23.50 6.47
CA VAL A 536 10.97 -24.72 7.33
C VAL A 536 9.63 -25.04 7.97
N THR A 537 8.91 -24.01 8.45
CA THR A 537 7.59 -24.23 9.06
C THR A 537 6.58 -24.80 8.07
N GLN A 538 6.58 -24.29 6.83
CA GLN A 538 5.65 -24.75 5.79
C GLN A 538 5.98 -26.17 5.34
N VAL A 539 7.27 -26.47 5.15
CA VAL A 539 7.75 -27.81 4.81
C VAL A 539 7.35 -28.81 5.89
N VAL A 540 7.61 -28.51 7.17
CA VAL A 540 7.24 -29.39 8.27
C VAL A 540 5.72 -29.53 8.39
N SER A 541 4.95 -28.45 8.28
CA SER A 541 3.49 -28.54 8.40
C SER A 541 2.85 -29.37 7.28
N VAL A 542 3.35 -29.23 6.04
CA VAL A 542 2.87 -30.00 4.89
C VAL A 542 3.28 -31.47 5.04
N LEU A 543 4.53 -31.73 5.44
CA LEU A 543 5.03 -33.08 5.62
C LEU A 543 4.28 -33.83 6.75
N VAL A 544 4.02 -33.17 7.88
CA VAL A 544 3.19 -33.73 8.97
C VAL A 544 1.77 -33.99 8.50
N ALA A 545 1.17 -33.07 7.73
CA ALA A 545 -0.17 -33.26 7.17
C ALA A 545 -0.22 -34.45 6.19
N ILE A 546 0.79 -34.60 5.32
CA ILE A 546 0.90 -35.74 4.39
C ILE A 546 1.07 -37.04 5.15
N ILE A 547 1.99 -37.10 6.13
CA ILE A 547 2.20 -38.29 6.95
C ILE A 547 0.92 -38.66 7.69
N TYR A 548 0.22 -37.70 8.28
CA TYR A 548 -1.04 -37.95 8.98
C TYR A 548 -2.09 -38.59 8.05
N VAL A 549 -2.32 -38.00 6.87
CA VAL A 549 -3.27 -38.54 5.87
C VAL A 549 -2.84 -39.93 5.36
N ALA A 550 -1.54 -40.15 5.19
CA ALA A 550 -1.01 -41.43 4.69
C ALA A 550 -1.04 -42.55 5.74
N THR A 551 -0.91 -42.21 7.03
CA THR A 551 -0.84 -43.18 8.14
C THR A 551 -2.19 -43.53 8.75
N HIS A 552 -3.26 -42.81 8.38
CA HIS A 552 -4.63 -43.04 8.87
C HIS A 552 -5.59 -43.42 7.73
N PRO A 553 -5.36 -44.53 7.00
CA PRO A 553 -6.22 -44.97 5.91
C PRO A 553 -7.64 -45.39 6.36
N GLU A 554 -7.83 -45.65 7.65
CA GLU A 554 -9.09 -46.03 8.28
C GLU A 554 -10.11 -44.88 8.37
N ILE A 555 -9.68 -43.63 8.20
CA ILE A 555 -10.54 -42.45 8.26
C ILE A 555 -11.06 -42.11 6.85
N PRO A 556 -12.36 -41.75 6.68
CA PRO A 556 -12.88 -41.26 5.41
C PRO A 556 -12.03 -40.11 4.84
N ARG A 557 -11.66 -40.18 3.56
CA ARG A 557 -10.69 -39.24 2.93
C ARG A 557 -11.07 -37.77 3.09
N THR A 558 -12.35 -37.44 3.05
CA THR A 558 -12.84 -36.07 3.26
C THR A 558 -12.49 -35.54 4.65
N GLN A 559 -12.61 -36.37 5.68
CA GLN A 559 -12.29 -36.03 7.06
C GLN A 559 -10.78 -36.03 7.30
N ALA A 560 -10.04 -36.97 6.73
CA ALA A 560 -8.57 -36.98 6.79
C ALA A 560 -7.95 -35.72 6.15
N TYR A 561 -8.45 -35.29 4.98
CA TYR A 561 -8.03 -34.04 4.36
C TYR A 561 -8.42 -32.81 5.17
N ALA A 562 -9.61 -32.80 5.80
CA ALA A 562 -10.02 -31.72 6.69
C ALA A 562 -9.08 -31.60 7.91
N ILE A 563 -8.67 -32.72 8.51
CA ILE A 563 -7.70 -32.73 9.62
C ILE A 563 -6.31 -32.31 9.12
N GLY A 564 -5.88 -32.78 7.94
CA GLY A 564 -4.64 -32.33 7.30
C GLY A 564 -4.59 -30.82 7.06
N LEU A 565 -5.68 -30.23 6.57
CA LEU A 565 -5.83 -28.78 6.47
C LEU A 565 -5.84 -28.11 7.85
N GLY A 566 -6.48 -28.72 8.84
CA GLY A 566 -6.47 -28.27 10.23
C GLY A 566 -5.06 -28.23 10.83
N ILE A 567 -4.22 -29.23 10.54
CA ILE A 567 -2.80 -29.25 10.94
C ILE A 567 -2.05 -28.08 10.31
N ILE A 568 -2.20 -27.86 9.00
CA ILE A 568 -1.56 -26.72 8.32
C ILE A 568 -2.01 -25.39 8.94
N ALA A 569 -3.32 -25.24 9.20
CA ALA A 569 -3.88 -24.05 9.84
C ALA A 569 -3.36 -23.86 11.28
N LEU A 570 -3.25 -24.93 12.07
CA LEU A 570 -2.70 -24.89 13.42
C LEU A 570 -1.26 -24.39 13.41
N PHE A 571 -0.39 -24.95 12.57
CA PHE A 571 0.98 -24.46 12.40
C PHE A 571 1.03 -23.01 11.90
N GLN A 572 -0.05 -22.49 11.31
CA GLN A 572 -0.13 -21.06 11.02
C GLN A 572 -0.28 -20.22 12.28
N VAL A 573 -1.13 -20.60 13.22
CA VAL A 573 -1.51 -19.78 14.39
C VAL A 573 -0.55 -19.91 15.58
N VAL A 574 0.19 -21.02 15.70
CA VAL A 574 1.09 -21.25 16.84
C VAL A 574 2.25 -20.23 16.85
N PRO A 575 2.52 -19.57 17.99
CA PRO A 575 3.54 -18.52 18.09
C PRO A 575 4.98 -19.04 17.97
N ILE A 576 5.21 -20.31 18.29
CA ILE A 576 6.49 -21.01 18.15
C ILE A 576 6.30 -22.10 17.09
N SER A 577 7.11 -22.06 16.05
CA SER A 577 7.03 -23.00 14.92
C SER A 577 8.36 -23.73 14.73
N PRO A 578 8.41 -24.82 13.94
CA PRO A 578 9.65 -25.51 13.64
C PRO A 578 10.74 -24.58 13.08
N GLY A 579 10.38 -23.65 12.19
CA GLY A 579 11.32 -22.65 11.69
C GLY A 579 11.81 -21.67 12.77
N SER A 580 10.94 -21.24 13.69
CA SER A 580 11.35 -20.35 14.77
C SER A 580 12.19 -21.05 15.84
N LEU A 581 11.98 -22.35 16.05
CA LEU A 581 12.84 -23.18 16.89
C LEU A 581 14.24 -23.31 16.31
N VAL A 582 14.37 -23.69 15.03
CA VAL A 582 15.68 -23.79 14.34
C VAL A 582 16.43 -22.46 14.43
N ARG A 583 15.74 -21.36 14.16
CA ARG A 583 16.30 -20.01 14.26
C ARG A 583 16.72 -19.65 15.69
N GLY A 584 15.85 -19.87 16.67
CA GLY A 584 16.14 -19.60 18.09
C GLY A 584 17.32 -20.41 18.61
N LEU A 585 17.40 -21.70 18.24
CA LEU A 585 18.52 -22.58 18.57
C LEU A 585 19.82 -22.16 17.87
N TYR A 586 19.74 -21.62 16.66
CA TYR A 586 20.91 -21.04 15.99
C TYR A 586 21.46 -19.84 16.74
N VAL A 587 20.60 -18.91 17.19
CA VAL A 587 21.05 -17.81 18.06
C VAL A 587 21.58 -18.35 19.40
N LEU A 588 20.86 -19.32 19.95
CA LEU A 588 21.28 -20.31 20.97
C LEU A 588 22.78 -20.57 20.93
N TYR A 589 23.13 -21.26 19.86
CA TYR A 589 24.45 -21.72 19.53
C TYR A 589 25.46 -20.58 19.39
N LEU A 590 25.12 -19.46 18.74
CA LEU A 590 26.02 -18.31 18.62
C LEU A 590 26.38 -17.72 19.97
N VAL A 591 25.42 -17.59 20.89
CA VAL A 591 25.66 -17.08 22.25
C VAL A 591 26.62 -17.98 23.02
N ILE A 592 26.40 -19.29 22.97
CA ILE A 592 27.22 -20.28 23.67
C ILE A 592 28.63 -20.32 23.06
N ARG A 593 28.73 -20.42 21.74
CA ARG A 593 30.01 -20.53 21.01
C ARG A 593 30.86 -19.28 21.18
N GLU A 594 30.27 -18.10 21.10
CA GLU A 594 31.00 -16.84 21.20
C GLU A 594 31.15 -16.32 22.63
N LYS A 595 30.52 -16.98 23.61
CA LYS A 595 30.49 -16.55 25.02
C LYS A 595 30.05 -15.09 25.18
N ASN A 596 29.16 -14.61 24.31
CA ASN A 596 28.76 -13.20 24.25
C ASN A 596 27.23 -13.05 24.34
N PHE A 597 26.70 -13.00 25.56
CA PHE A 597 25.26 -12.80 25.76
C PHE A 597 24.80 -11.37 25.46
N LYS A 598 25.67 -10.38 25.70
CA LYS A 598 25.32 -8.95 25.60
C LYS A 598 24.94 -8.56 24.18
N ASP A 599 25.68 -9.07 23.20
CA ASP A 599 25.47 -8.72 21.79
C ASP A 599 24.39 -9.54 21.08
N TYR A 600 23.78 -10.54 21.74
CA TYR A 600 22.67 -11.34 21.21
C TYR A 600 21.45 -11.41 22.12
N ASN A 601 21.40 -10.60 23.19
CA ASN A 601 20.37 -10.69 24.22
C ASN A 601 18.95 -10.61 23.65
N ILE A 602 18.64 -9.67 22.75
CA ILE A 602 17.31 -9.57 22.14
C ILE A 602 17.12 -10.70 21.13
N ALA A 603 18.18 -11.03 20.39
CA ALA A 603 18.13 -12.07 19.37
C ALA A 603 17.76 -13.45 19.94
N VAL A 604 18.30 -13.81 21.10
CA VAL A 604 18.02 -15.08 21.80
C VAL A 604 16.56 -15.22 22.18
N PHE A 605 15.93 -14.16 22.68
CA PHE A 605 14.53 -14.25 23.10
C PHE A 605 13.56 -14.11 21.92
N LEU A 606 13.81 -13.19 20.98
CA LEU A 606 12.93 -12.99 19.83
C LEU A 606 13.03 -14.11 18.79
N GLY A 607 14.18 -14.78 18.67
CA GLY A 607 14.42 -15.82 17.67
C GLY A 607 13.38 -16.94 17.67
N PHE A 608 12.84 -17.30 18.84
CA PHE A 608 11.83 -18.35 19.01
C PHE A 608 10.41 -17.98 18.56
N PHE A 609 10.12 -16.71 18.28
CA PHE A 609 8.78 -16.26 17.88
C PHE A 609 8.61 -16.24 16.36
N LYS A 610 7.68 -17.04 15.82
CA LYS A 610 7.43 -17.20 14.38
C LYS A 610 7.37 -15.88 13.60
N TYR A 611 6.51 -14.96 14.03
CA TYR A 611 6.16 -13.75 13.27
C TYR A 611 7.09 -12.55 13.44
N ILE A 612 7.92 -12.52 14.48
CA ILE A 612 8.78 -11.37 14.78
C ILE A 612 10.26 -11.75 14.87
N GLY A 613 10.58 -13.05 15.00
CA GLY A 613 11.96 -13.48 15.21
C GLY A 613 12.88 -13.32 14.01
N TYR A 614 12.37 -13.08 12.79
CA TYR A 614 13.25 -12.70 11.67
C TYR A 614 13.81 -11.29 11.82
N LEU A 615 13.16 -10.46 12.64
CA LEU A 615 13.60 -9.10 12.98
C LEU A 615 14.52 -9.06 14.20
N ALA A 616 14.82 -10.20 14.80
CA ALA A 616 15.57 -10.29 16.03
C ALA A 616 16.98 -9.67 15.91
N PHE A 617 17.73 -10.03 14.86
CA PHE A 617 19.03 -9.43 14.54
C PHE A 617 18.93 -7.96 14.08
N PRO A 618 17.97 -7.59 13.21
CA PRO A 618 17.74 -6.19 12.82
C PRO A 618 17.50 -5.26 14.01
N ILE A 619 16.67 -5.72 14.95
CA ILE A 619 16.41 -5.01 16.21
C ILE A 619 17.68 -4.98 17.05
N GLN A 620 18.45 -6.06 17.15
CA GLN A 620 19.74 -6.08 17.84
C GLN A 620 20.77 -5.10 17.23
N MET A 621 20.76 -4.92 15.91
CA MET A 621 21.70 -4.03 15.20
C MET A 621 21.49 -2.56 15.50
N THR A 622 20.27 -2.15 15.89
CA THR A 622 20.00 -0.75 16.28
C THR A 622 20.91 -0.24 17.39
N TYR A 623 21.51 -1.14 18.19
CA TYR A 623 22.40 -0.79 19.30
C TYR A 623 23.80 -0.36 18.86
N ARG A 624 24.33 -0.96 17.79
CA ARG A 624 25.75 -0.82 17.41
C ARG A 624 25.94 -0.11 16.06
N TYR A 625 24.99 -0.27 15.14
CA TYR A 625 25.05 0.31 13.79
C TYR A 625 23.71 0.99 13.45
N PRO A 626 23.41 2.16 14.05
CA PRO A 626 22.12 2.82 13.90
C PRO A 626 21.81 3.22 12.45
N ALA A 627 22.82 3.66 11.69
CA ALA A 627 22.68 4.02 10.27
C ALA A 627 22.32 2.79 9.40
N LEU A 628 23.03 1.68 9.59
CA LEU A 628 22.73 0.42 8.89
C LEU A 628 21.35 -0.12 9.28
N ALA A 629 21.00 -0.10 10.57
CA ALA A 629 19.71 -0.57 11.04
C ALA A 629 18.54 0.27 10.47
N ARG A 630 18.71 1.60 10.39
CA ARG A 630 17.74 2.52 9.77
C ARG A 630 17.54 2.17 8.30
N PHE A 631 18.65 2.00 7.57
CA PHE A 631 18.60 1.62 6.16
C PHE A 631 17.89 0.29 5.94
N MET A 632 18.24 -0.75 6.69
CA MET A 632 17.64 -2.08 6.57
C MET A 632 16.14 -2.05 6.89
N ALA A 633 15.74 -1.31 7.93
CA ALA A 633 14.33 -1.14 8.27
C ALA A 633 13.56 -0.38 7.18
N GLY A 634 14.14 0.68 6.60
CA GLY A 634 13.57 1.41 5.49
C GLY A 634 13.43 0.54 4.24
N HIS A 635 14.52 -0.12 3.83
CA HIS A 635 14.56 -1.00 2.67
C HIS A 635 13.53 -2.13 2.76
N TRP A 636 13.43 -2.81 3.90
CA TRP A 636 12.42 -3.86 4.07
C TRP A 636 11.00 -3.35 4.24
N ALA A 637 10.81 -2.18 4.87
CA ALA A 637 9.50 -1.56 4.90
C ALA A 637 9.03 -1.30 3.46
N THR A 638 9.88 -0.69 2.63
CA THR A 638 9.60 -0.48 1.21
C THR A 638 9.27 -1.80 0.52
N GLU A 639 10.14 -2.81 0.56
CA GLU A 639 9.94 -4.07 -0.18
C GLU A 639 8.71 -4.87 0.31
N ALA A 640 8.43 -4.91 1.62
CA ALA A 640 7.28 -5.63 2.18
C ALA A 640 5.94 -4.97 1.79
N VAL A 641 5.91 -3.64 1.71
CA VAL A 641 4.71 -2.86 1.42
C VAL A 641 4.30 -2.99 -0.04
N HIS A 642 5.26 -3.08 -0.97
CA HIS A 642 4.98 -3.18 -2.42
C HIS A 642 4.21 -4.44 -2.83
N ILE A 643 4.15 -5.46 -1.97
CA ILE A 643 3.34 -6.67 -2.16
C ILE A 643 1.84 -6.37 -2.01
N VAL A 644 1.47 -5.39 -1.19
CA VAL A 644 0.07 -5.04 -0.89
C VAL A 644 -0.49 -4.15 -2.00
N PRO A 645 -1.45 -4.60 -2.83
CA PRO A 645 -2.00 -3.77 -3.89
C PRO A 645 -2.65 -2.49 -3.32
N VAL A 646 -2.54 -1.37 -4.06
CA VAL A 646 -3.16 -0.06 -3.75
C VAL A 646 -2.54 0.69 -2.56
N PHE A 647 -2.20 0.00 -1.47
CA PHE A 647 -1.56 0.61 -0.28
C PHE A 647 -0.03 0.48 -0.30
N GLY A 648 0.48 -0.31 -1.23
CA GLY A 648 1.88 -0.64 -1.39
C GLY A 648 2.75 0.43 -2.04
N GLU A 649 2.17 1.57 -2.41
CA GLU A 649 2.88 2.62 -3.12
C GLU A 649 3.92 3.29 -2.24
N ARG A 650 5.05 3.62 -2.85
CA ARG A 650 6.14 4.30 -2.16
C ARG A 650 5.70 5.67 -1.65
N GLY A 651 5.98 5.96 -0.38
CA GLY A 651 5.54 7.18 0.30
C GLY A 651 4.12 7.09 0.88
N ALA A 652 3.42 5.97 0.76
CA ALA A 652 2.12 5.75 1.40
C ALA A 652 2.24 5.60 2.92
N LEU A 653 1.12 5.76 3.65
CA LEU A 653 1.11 5.61 5.11
C LEU A 653 1.47 4.20 5.58
N LEU A 654 1.16 3.17 4.78
CA LEU A 654 1.49 1.79 5.14
C LEU A 654 3.00 1.59 5.29
N GLU A 655 3.80 2.19 4.40
CA GLU A 655 5.26 2.18 4.47
C GLU A 655 5.76 2.85 5.76
N HIS A 656 5.27 4.05 6.04
CA HIS A 656 5.61 4.77 7.27
C HIS A 656 5.21 3.99 8.54
N LYS A 657 4.04 3.32 8.53
CA LYS A 657 3.56 2.52 9.66
C LYS A 657 4.41 1.29 9.90
N ILE A 658 4.80 0.58 8.83
CA ILE A 658 5.68 -0.59 8.92
C ILE A 658 7.07 -0.17 9.43
N PHE A 659 7.65 0.90 8.87
CA PHE A 659 8.90 1.46 9.38
C PHE A 659 8.80 1.86 10.86
N SER A 660 7.72 2.57 11.23
CA SER A 660 7.53 2.99 12.62
C SER A 660 7.36 1.82 13.58
N LEU A 661 6.64 0.77 13.18
CA LEU A 661 6.40 -0.42 13.99
C LEU A 661 7.69 -1.18 14.27
N PHE A 662 8.58 -1.29 13.27
CA PHE A 662 9.78 -2.12 13.37
C PHE A 662 11.04 -1.36 13.79
N TYR A 663 11.07 -0.03 13.64
CA TYR A 663 12.23 0.79 13.99
C TYR A 663 11.93 1.80 15.11
N ASN A 664 11.01 2.73 14.89
CA ASN A 664 10.73 3.83 15.83
C ASN A 664 10.08 3.35 17.15
N TRP A 665 9.19 2.35 17.09
CA TRP A 665 8.50 1.83 18.28
C TRP A 665 9.43 1.10 19.25
N PRO A 666 10.34 0.20 18.80
CA PRO A 666 11.40 -0.34 19.65
C PRO A 666 12.29 0.75 20.29
N LEU A 667 12.67 1.79 19.55
CA LEU A 667 13.44 2.91 20.10
C LEU A 667 12.67 3.65 21.19
N THR A 668 11.37 3.91 20.95
CA THR A 668 10.48 4.53 21.94
C THR A 668 10.33 3.69 23.21
N ILE A 669 10.16 2.37 23.07
CA ILE A 669 10.12 1.45 24.23
C ILE A 669 11.45 1.52 25.01
N ARG A 670 12.58 1.45 24.32
CA ARG A 670 13.90 1.48 24.94
C ARG A 670 14.10 2.75 25.77
N ARG A 671 13.85 3.91 25.17
CA ARG A 671 13.93 5.21 25.87
C ARG A 671 13.06 5.23 27.11
N ARG A 672 11.79 4.81 27.00
CA ARG A 672 10.86 4.72 28.14
C ARG A 672 11.40 3.85 29.26
N MET A 673 11.92 2.67 28.92
CA MET A 673 12.49 1.75 29.90
C MET A 673 13.74 2.33 30.59
N GLN A 674 14.61 3.00 29.84
CA GLN A 674 15.79 3.68 30.39
C GLN A 674 15.38 4.80 31.36
N ARG A 675 14.50 5.71 30.93
CA ARG A 675 14.01 6.82 31.75
C ARG A 675 13.30 6.34 33.01
N ARG A 676 12.53 5.26 32.90
CA ARG A 676 11.88 4.64 34.06
C ARG A 676 12.89 4.01 35.01
N THR A 677 13.95 3.40 34.48
CA THR A 677 15.02 2.82 35.31
C THR A 677 15.75 3.92 36.09
N GLU A 678 16.07 5.04 35.46
CA GLU A 678 16.67 6.23 36.12
C GLU A 678 15.80 6.75 37.27
N ILE A 679 14.49 6.88 37.04
CA ILE A 679 13.56 7.37 38.06
C ILE A 679 13.38 6.34 39.18
N ARG A 680 13.30 5.05 38.85
CA ARG A 680 13.18 3.97 39.84
C ARG A 680 14.45 3.79 40.66
N SER A 681 15.64 4.01 40.10
CA SER A 681 16.89 3.90 40.86
C SER A 681 16.99 4.91 42.01
N ALA A 682 16.22 6.00 41.97
CA ALA A 682 16.12 6.96 43.07
C ALA A 682 15.14 6.53 44.19
N MET A 683 14.36 5.45 43.99
CA MET A 683 13.39 4.95 44.95
C MET A 683 13.93 3.74 45.72
N LYS A 684 13.43 3.51 46.93
CA LYS A 684 13.71 2.25 47.66
C LYS A 684 12.95 1.07 47.01
N PRO A 685 13.58 -0.10 46.82
CA PRO A 685 12.90 -1.29 46.34
C PRO A 685 11.90 -1.79 47.39
N ARG A 686 10.77 -2.35 46.93
CA ARG A 686 9.72 -2.93 47.78
C ARG A 686 9.38 -4.33 47.27
N TYR A 687 9.20 -5.28 48.19
CA TYR A 687 8.90 -6.68 47.85
C TYR A 687 7.72 -7.27 48.64
N TRP A 688 7.24 -6.61 49.70
CA TRP A 688 6.19 -7.11 50.58
C TRP A 688 4.88 -7.44 49.85
N HIS A 689 4.55 -6.67 48.80
CA HIS A 689 3.33 -6.84 48.01
C HIS A 689 3.34 -8.13 47.17
N ILE A 690 4.49 -8.77 46.96
CA ILE A 690 4.59 -10.07 46.26
C ILE A 690 3.81 -11.14 47.03
N ALA A 691 3.99 -11.20 48.35
CA ALA A 691 3.27 -12.15 49.20
C ALA A 691 1.75 -11.91 49.13
N LEU A 692 1.32 -10.65 49.16
CA LEU A 692 -0.10 -10.31 49.03
C LEU A 692 -0.68 -10.64 47.65
N CYS A 693 0.08 -10.41 46.58
CA CYS A 693 -0.33 -10.81 45.23
C CYS A 693 -0.49 -12.34 45.14
N ALA A 694 0.45 -13.09 45.72
CA ALA A 694 0.38 -14.55 45.77
C ALA A 694 -0.84 -15.02 46.58
N SER A 695 -1.06 -14.48 47.78
CA SER A 695 -2.23 -14.80 48.61
C SER A 695 -3.55 -14.47 47.90
N GLY A 696 -3.64 -13.32 47.24
CA GLY A 696 -4.82 -12.93 46.46
C GLY A 696 -5.07 -13.86 45.26
N GLY A 697 -4.01 -14.28 44.57
CA GLY A 697 -4.11 -15.26 43.49
C GLY A 697 -4.58 -16.63 43.98
N ILE A 698 -4.02 -17.12 45.09
CA ILE A 698 -4.42 -18.38 45.74
C ILE A 698 -5.89 -18.32 46.15
N LEU A 699 -6.32 -17.22 46.79
CA LEU A 699 -7.70 -17.02 47.20
C LEU A 699 -8.67 -17.02 46.02
N ALA A 700 -8.30 -16.43 44.88
CA ALA A 700 -9.13 -16.42 43.68
C ALA A 700 -9.38 -17.84 43.13
N PHE A 701 -8.34 -18.69 43.09
CA PHE A 701 -8.51 -20.10 42.70
C PHE A 701 -9.31 -20.89 43.75
N PHE A 702 -9.09 -20.65 45.03
CA PHE A 702 -9.86 -21.28 46.09
C PHE A 702 -11.37 -20.97 46.01
N ILE A 703 -11.73 -19.70 45.77
CA ILE A 703 -13.14 -19.30 45.57
C ILE A 703 -13.73 -19.98 44.34
N ALA A 704 -12.95 -20.08 43.25
CA ALA A 704 -13.40 -20.78 42.04
C ALA A 704 -13.63 -22.27 42.30
N ASP A 705 -12.72 -22.93 43.03
CA ASP A 705 -12.87 -24.34 43.42
C ASP A 705 -14.11 -24.56 44.30
N LEU A 706 -14.33 -23.72 45.32
CA LEU A 706 -15.52 -23.79 46.18
C LEU A 706 -16.82 -23.58 45.39
N PHE A 707 -16.84 -22.62 44.46
CA PHE A 707 -18.01 -22.36 43.63
C PHE A 707 -18.35 -23.56 42.74
N TYR A 708 -17.33 -24.17 42.13
CA TYR A 708 -17.51 -25.35 41.29
C TYR A 708 -17.92 -26.60 42.09
N LEU A 709 -17.32 -26.81 43.26
CA LEU A 709 -17.72 -27.88 44.17
C LEU A 709 -19.17 -27.71 44.62
N ASN A 710 -19.58 -26.51 45.04
CA ASN A 710 -20.95 -26.25 45.50
C ASN A 710 -21.99 -26.36 44.37
N LYS A 711 -21.64 -25.99 43.13
CA LYS A 711 -22.60 -25.92 42.02
C LYS A 711 -22.65 -27.19 41.17
N PHE A 712 -21.51 -27.87 41.00
CA PHE A 712 -21.37 -28.99 40.08
C PHE A 712 -20.87 -30.27 40.75
N GLY A 713 -20.43 -30.22 42.02
CA GLY A 713 -20.01 -31.40 42.78
C GLY A 713 -18.62 -31.95 42.43
N TYR A 714 -17.87 -31.29 41.54
CA TYR A 714 -16.51 -31.68 41.16
C TYR A 714 -15.59 -30.46 41.02
N LEU A 715 -14.28 -30.68 41.09
CA LEU A 715 -13.27 -29.63 40.92
C LEU A 715 -13.10 -29.22 39.45
N PRO A 716 -12.93 -27.93 39.15
CA PRO A 716 -12.80 -27.47 37.78
C PRO A 716 -11.47 -27.92 37.15
N ASP A 717 -11.54 -28.49 35.94
CA ASP A 717 -10.36 -28.66 35.10
C ASP A 717 -9.84 -27.28 34.62
N LEU A 718 -8.55 -27.17 34.31
CA LEU A 718 -7.92 -25.92 33.88
C LEU A 718 -8.59 -25.33 32.64
N LYS A 719 -9.15 -26.19 31.77
CA LYS A 719 -9.92 -25.79 30.59
C LYS A 719 -11.24 -25.12 30.95
N ALA A 720 -11.89 -25.52 32.04
CA ALA A 720 -13.15 -24.93 32.50
C ALA A 720 -12.93 -23.53 33.08
N ILE A 721 -11.81 -23.33 33.78
CA ILE A 721 -11.40 -22.04 34.37
C ILE A 721 -10.29 -21.34 33.59
N TRP A 722 -10.20 -21.58 32.28
CA TRP A 722 -9.07 -21.12 31.45
C TRP A 722 -8.87 -19.60 31.52
N LEU A 723 -9.96 -18.82 31.60
CA LEU A 723 -9.91 -17.37 31.72
C LEU A 723 -9.25 -16.95 33.04
N LEU A 724 -9.59 -17.62 34.16
CA LEU A 724 -8.99 -17.38 35.47
C LEU A 724 -7.51 -17.80 35.48
N ALA A 725 -7.22 -18.97 34.88
CA ALA A 725 -5.88 -19.52 34.73
C ALA A 725 -4.93 -18.60 33.95
N VAL A 726 -5.46 -17.80 33.00
CA VAL A 726 -4.69 -16.79 32.27
C VAL A 726 -4.64 -15.46 33.02
N MET A 727 -5.79 -14.96 33.48
CA MET A 727 -5.91 -13.60 34.02
C MET A 727 -5.25 -13.44 35.39
N VAL A 728 -5.41 -14.39 36.31
CA VAL A 728 -4.92 -14.25 37.70
C VAL A 728 -3.39 -14.18 37.75
N PRO A 729 -2.62 -15.11 37.14
CA PRO A 729 -1.16 -15.00 37.15
C PRO A 729 -0.66 -13.75 36.41
N TRP A 730 -1.30 -13.38 35.30
CA TRP A 730 -0.96 -12.17 34.55
C TRP A 730 -1.18 -10.88 35.35
N LEU A 731 -2.30 -10.77 36.07
CA LEU A 731 -2.58 -9.65 36.97
C LEU A 731 -1.63 -9.62 38.16
N CYS A 732 -1.28 -10.78 38.74
CA CYS A 732 -0.29 -10.87 39.80
C CYS A 732 1.07 -10.31 39.33
N GLY A 733 1.56 -10.74 38.16
CA GLY A 733 2.80 -10.19 37.60
C GLY A 733 2.74 -8.69 37.30
N THR A 734 1.59 -8.20 36.86
CA THR A 734 1.33 -6.77 36.65
C THR A 734 1.41 -5.99 37.97
N ALA A 735 0.72 -6.46 39.00
CA ALA A 735 0.72 -5.85 40.34
C ALA A 735 2.11 -5.87 40.99
N VAL A 736 2.84 -6.97 40.85
CA VAL A 736 4.24 -7.09 41.31
C VAL A 736 5.10 -5.97 40.71
N THR A 737 4.95 -5.69 39.41
CA THR A 737 5.77 -4.68 38.71
C THR A 737 5.42 -3.25 39.09
N LEU A 738 4.14 -2.98 39.33
CA LEU A 738 3.62 -1.68 39.74
C LEU A 738 4.01 -1.36 41.20
N GLY A 739 3.95 -2.34 42.10
CA GLY A 739 4.28 -2.18 43.52
C GLY A 739 5.77 -2.22 43.87
N ALA A 740 6.64 -2.66 42.96
CA ALA A 740 8.06 -2.95 43.26
C ALA A 740 8.96 -1.74 43.55
N GLY A 741 8.45 -0.50 43.42
CA GLY A 741 9.23 0.70 43.67
C GLY A 741 10.52 0.74 42.84
N GLY A 742 11.66 0.91 43.52
CA GLY A 742 12.99 1.00 42.89
C GLY A 742 13.65 -0.31 42.45
N ALA A 743 12.96 -1.44 42.54
CA ALA A 743 13.56 -2.72 42.15
C ALA A 743 13.91 -2.79 40.65
N ALA A 744 15.09 -3.33 40.35
CA ALA A 744 15.57 -3.53 38.98
C ALA A 744 14.63 -4.47 38.19
N LEU A 745 14.63 -4.38 36.86
CA LEU A 745 13.74 -5.20 36.01
C LEU A 745 13.91 -6.71 36.27
N TRP A 746 15.15 -7.20 36.40
CA TRP A 746 15.40 -8.62 36.64
C TRP A 746 14.85 -9.08 38.00
N GLN A 747 14.92 -8.24 39.05
CA GLN A 747 14.38 -8.54 40.37
C GLN A 747 12.84 -8.62 40.35
N ARG A 748 12.21 -7.77 39.52
CA ARG A 748 10.75 -7.81 39.31
C ARG A 748 10.32 -9.08 38.57
N ILE A 749 11.10 -9.50 37.57
CA ILE A 749 10.88 -10.76 36.86
C ILE A 749 10.99 -11.94 37.83
N VAL A 750 12.03 -11.98 38.68
CA VAL A 750 12.20 -13.01 39.71
C VAL A 750 11.04 -12.98 40.70
N GLY A 751 10.64 -11.80 41.20
CA GLY A 751 9.53 -11.65 42.12
C GLY A 751 8.18 -12.13 41.55
N ALA A 752 7.91 -11.83 40.27
CA ALA A 752 6.70 -12.31 39.60
C ALA A 752 6.76 -13.81 39.31
N ALA A 753 7.95 -14.36 38.99
CA ALA A 753 8.13 -15.79 38.83
C ALA A 753 7.85 -16.52 40.15
N LEU A 754 8.41 -16.06 41.27
CA LEU A 754 8.13 -16.60 42.60
C LEU A 754 6.64 -16.51 42.96
N CYS A 755 5.98 -15.39 42.62
CA CYS A 755 4.54 -15.24 42.79
C CYS A 755 3.74 -16.27 41.97
N GLY A 756 4.10 -16.48 40.70
CA GLY A 756 3.45 -17.44 39.82
C GLY A 756 3.63 -18.89 40.28
N VAL A 757 4.84 -19.25 40.72
CA VAL A 757 5.13 -20.56 41.33
C VAL A 757 4.27 -20.74 42.59
N ALA A 758 4.26 -19.76 43.51
CA ALA A 758 3.49 -19.85 44.74
C ALA A 758 1.99 -20.05 44.45
N VAL A 759 1.41 -19.24 43.55
CA VAL A 759 0.00 -19.41 43.16
C VAL A 759 -0.24 -20.78 42.55
N GLY A 760 0.62 -21.26 41.65
CA GLY A 760 0.45 -22.56 40.98
C GLY A 760 0.54 -23.74 41.95
N VAL A 761 1.53 -23.73 42.85
CA VAL A 761 1.76 -24.82 43.80
C VAL A 761 0.68 -24.83 44.88
N PHE A 762 0.47 -23.69 45.57
CA PHE A 762 -0.47 -23.64 46.70
C PHE A 762 -1.93 -23.79 46.26
N SER A 763 -2.33 -23.24 45.10
CA SER A 763 -3.69 -23.50 44.58
C SER A 763 -3.90 -24.99 44.32
N THR A 764 -2.94 -25.69 43.73
CA THR A 764 -3.04 -27.13 43.46
C THR A 764 -3.11 -27.96 44.72
N VAL A 765 -2.32 -27.62 45.74
CA VAL A 765 -2.36 -28.29 47.05
C VAL A 765 -3.73 -28.09 47.70
N ILE A 766 -4.26 -26.86 47.69
CA ILE A 766 -5.57 -26.56 48.25
C ILE A 766 -6.67 -27.29 47.47
N SER A 767 -6.68 -27.26 46.13
CA SER A 767 -7.63 -28.04 45.33
C SER A 767 -7.54 -29.54 45.69
N GLY A 768 -6.33 -30.09 45.83
CA GLY A 768 -6.13 -31.49 46.18
C GLY A 768 -6.62 -31.87 47.58
N LEU A 769 -6.56 -30.96 48.56
CA LEU A 769 -7.07 -31.18 49.91
C LEU A 769 -8.61 -31.14 49.99
N TYR A 770 -9.25 -30.29 49.17
CA TYR A 770 -10.72 -30.14 49.14
C TYR A 770 -11.43 -31.07 48.15
N GLY A 771 -10.70 -31.67 47.20
CA GLY A 771 -11.21 -32.65 46.24
C GLY A 771 -11.42 -34.06 46.80
N ALA A 772 -11.70 -34.18 48.10
CA ALA A 772 -11.86 -35.44 48.82
C ALA A 772 -13.13 -36.18 48.36
N GLY A 773 -12.98 -36.97 47.30
CA GLY A 773 -14.02 -37.86 46.77
C GLY A 773 -13.45 -39.01 45.94
N ASP A 774 -12.37 -38.76 45.18
CA ASP A 774 -11.61 -39.81 44.49
C ASP A 774 -10.11 -39.64 44.76
N PRO A 775 -9.34 -40.74 44.96
CA PRO A 775 -7.92 -40.66 45.22
C PRO A 775 -7.18 -40.22 43.97
N ILE A 776 -7.06 -38.90 43.78
CA ILE A 776 -6.10 -38.33 42.85
C ILE A 776 -4.73 -38.74 43.39
N GLY A 777 -4.07 -39.70 42.72
CA GLY A 777 -2.75 -40.17 43.14
C GLY A 777 -1.78 -39.00 43.33
N LEU A 778 -0.91 -39.09 44.34
CA LEU A 778 0.15 -38.12 44.64
C LEU A 778 0.95 -37.70 43.39
N SER A 779 1.12 -38.63 42.44
CA SER A 779 1.75 -38.38 41.13
C SER A 779 0.98 -37.41 40.25
N ALA A 780 -0.36 -37.48 40.20
CA ALA A 780 -1.19 -36.58 39.40
C ALA A 780 -1.26 -35.17 40.00
N VAL A 781 -1.31 -35.05 41.34
CA VAL A 781 -1.20 -33.76 42.03
C VAL A 781 0.16 -33.12 41.77
N ALA A 782 1.24 -33.91 41.82
CA ALA A 782 2.59 -33.44 41.52
C ALA A 782 2.73 -32.96 40.07
N ILE A 783 2.25 -33.73 39.09
CA ILE A 783 2.30 -33.36 37.67
C ILE A 783 1.49 -32.07 37.40
N ASN A 784 0.28 -31.97 37.96
CA ASN A 784 -0.55 -30.78 37.80
C ASN A 784 0.06 -29.55 38.48
N SER A 785 0.69 -29.72 39.63
CA SER A 785 1.39 -28.66 40.35
C SER A 785 2.58 -28.13 39.54
N VAL A 786 3.38 -29.03 38.94
CA VAL A 786 4.50 -28.64 38.08
C VAL A 786 4.01 -27.87 36.85
N TRP A 787 2.96 -28.35 36.17
CA TRP A 787 2.40 -27.67 35.00
C TRP A 787 1.79 -26.30 35.35
N ARG A 788 1.01 -26.21 36.44
CA ARG A 788 0.42 -24.95 36.91
C ARG A 788 1.51 -23.96 37.32
N ALA A 789 2.52 -24.40 38.07
CA ALA A 789 3.66 -23.57 38.44
C ALA A 789 4.39 -23.04 37.20
N PHE A 790 4.65 -23.88 36.20
CA PHE A 790 5.29 -23.48 34.95
C PHE A 790 4.46 -22.45 34.17
N VAL A 791 3.18 -22.75 33.89
CA VAL A 791 2.30 -21.88 33.10
C VAL A 791 2.05 -20.55 33.82
N PHE A 792 1.78 -20.57 35.13
CA PHE A 792 1.50 -19.37 35.90
C PHE A 792 2.75 -18.50 36.04
N THR A 793 3.94 -19.09 36.15
CA THR A 793 5.21 -18.37 36.10
C THR A 793 5.39 -17.64 34.77
N LEU A 794 5.17 -18.31 33.64
CA LEU A 794 5.26 -17.68 32.32
C LEU A 794 4.27 -16.51 32.18
N LEU A 795 3.01 -16.72 32.59
CA LEU A 795 1.97 -15.69 32.53
C LEU A 795 2.26 -14.48 33.45
N ALA A 796 2.79 -14.73 34.65
CA ALA A 796 3.21 -13.66 35.56
C ALA A 796 4.39 -12.86 34.99
N ILE A 797 5.40 -13.52 34.43
CA ILE A 797 6.51 -12.85 33.74
C ILE A 797 6.00 -12.04 32.54
N LEU A 798 5.07 -12.59 31.75
CA LEU A 798 4.42 -11.85 30.66
C LEU A 798 3.67 -10.61 31.18
N GLY A 799 3.02 -10.71 32.34
CA GLY A 799 2.42 -9.57 33.03
C GLY A 799 3.41 -8.45 33.29
N VAL A 800 4.59 -8.79 33.86
CA VAL A 800 5.70 -7.85 34.10
C VAL A 800 6.17 -7.18 32.81
N LEU A 801 6.44 -7.97 31.78
CA LEU A 801 7.00 -7.46 30.52
C LEU A 801 6.00 -6.57 29.78
N LEU A 802 4.73 -6.99 29.70
CA LEU A 802 3.70 -6.24 29.02
C LEU A 802 3.40 -4.91 29.71
N ILE A 803 3.32 -4.87 31.04
CA ILE A 803 3.10 -3.61 31.75
C ILE A 803 4.31 -2.68 31.61
N GLU A 804 5.53 -3.22 31.64
CA GLU A 804 6.74 -2.43 31.44
C GLU A 804 6.80 -1.83 30.02
N ILE A 805 6.39 -2.57 29.00
CA ILE A 805 6.36 -2.06 27.62
C ILE A 805 5.23 -1.03 27.42
N LYS A 806 4.05 -1.24 28.02
CA LYS A 806 2.86 -0.39 27.79
C LYS A 806 2.78 0.85 28.66
N MET A 807 3.44 0.89 29.82
CA MET A 807 3.38 2.07 30.68
C MET A 807 3.88 3.32 29.93
N PRO A 808 3.18 4.47 30.07
CA PRO A 808 3.60 5.70 29.44
C PRO A 808 4.96 6.15 30.01
N GLU A 809 5.60 7.07 29.30
CA GLU A 809 6.80 7.72 29.82
C GLU A 809 6.46 8.43 31.14
N PRO A 810 7.23 8.19 32.22
CA PRO A 810 7.01 8.86 33.50
C PRO A 810 7.14 10.37 33.32
N LYS A 811 6.15 11.14 33.82
CA LYS A 811 6.24 12.59 33.85
C LYS A 811 7.41 12.98 34.73
N THR A 812 8.30 13.84 34.23
CA THR A 812 9.24 14.57 35.08
C THR A 812 8.40 15.41 36.04
N GLY A 813 8.44 15.05 37.31
CA GLY A 813 7.87 15.87 38.39
C GLY A 813 8.65 17.16 38.54
#